data_AF-A0A9P5RV19-F1
#
_entry.id   AF-A0A9P5RV19-F1
#
_cell.length_a   1.000
_cell.length_b   1.000
_cell.length_c   1.000
_cell.angle_alpha   90.00
_cell.angle_beta   90.00
_cell.angle_gamma   90.00
#
_symmetry.space_group_name_H-M   'P 1'
#
loop_
_entity.id
_entity.type
_entity.pdbx_description
1 polymer ?
#
loop_
_entity_poly.entity_id
_entity_poly.type
_entity_poly.pdbx_seq_one_letter_code
_entity_poly.pdbx_strand_id
1 'polypeptide(L)'
;MNEPWVGDHMADPTLLVPGKADHRTMEPLWNKGTDVIRTVDNTTLIFFEGSTYDILSGFNNVPGGDGSKTVHSYHYYKPPQLGNIEYTLKNRKTDSDRLRTAGMMTEFQFWDSGPDSIKEIFETARQADRYMQSWQGWAYNNVWSGSGADAVARPAIVRAYSRTYVEATAGTTQTMYFQDSTTKYWVSWKADKSIQAPTLIRFAPKINYPDGIRVFINPPGSGTYTVDNATNTVRISHTSATVNGETIMASVQPFYPTDIIQNPESGKCLDNGNAYVTPNNPIILWDCSSDPNQIWKFKDNTIQLAFDPDHNSDKYCMDTQPIPSNTKYLNIVLNPCDAGKASQKWSVTPTGNIVNTATGYCVDINGSNYKSGTGLLAYPCAAGGTQKNQVWKLPRGASGSKYHMDPFTNLSIEVQEMIISNLPKRTCFVCMQVCRSWTTVFARPIWRSIEALDQPTFSAAQRFYRLKQSIEADNGVAIQKYGHLIRTLDTCYLSMVDLIVKNDPERTCAHLKKMVVHSKADPRVPPAFRANETATKKPGLNVQKSAIAALLRYNHDLRTLSLHCEAAHPDMGEDGKPVEPNWMGALPESLESLVVNTPCFGSYQPPISSACSPSAPHPLPRSLIHLQKLIMQGPYINGSVRLDLLRRCPNLEVLRLYIREDPLDPCSVISEVLASHCPQLTAIRVDGQTHDKSLSLLLGSSATGWKSFMFNGSSDSFGPLSAKALLKHTETLENVRLESCPAFTSTNIQQLLCSAPRLRRFQGISINRLLENDLSLRADELVLSKWVCTNLESFACRITGVPRPDLTRRTNGRLLTSTMHTTGTIEESYQLQRRVYEQLGRLKKLRHLVLGGDFCLYGEENFNIAMRERANEGVYFSPMNWQTGYQYECLSMTLESGLGLLSGLKDMRAVVVEGMAVGLSNPAEKIWQRKHWPLLRTGKLFANGYFSDPFWSLFLE
;
A
#
# COMPACT_ATOMS: atom_id res chain seq x y z
N MET A 1 5.78 -28.13 28.99
CA MET A 1 6.43 -27.46 30.13
C MET A 1 5.99 -26.01 30.03
N ASN A 2 5.22 -25.54 31.00
CA ASN A 2 4.76 -24.14 31.06
C ASN A 2 5.90 -23.29 31.62
N GLU A 3 6.20 -22.14 31.00
CA GLU A 3 7.19 -21.17 31.50
C GLU A 3 8.55 -21.79 31.86
N PRO A 4 9.26 -22.37 30.87
CA PRO A 4 10.53 -23.05 31.12
C PRO A 4 11.57 -22.14 31.78
N TRP A 5 12.26 -22.68 32.79
CA TRP A 5 13.33 -21.94 33.47
C TRP A 5 14.50 -21.67 32.51
N VAL A 6 14.94 -20.42 32.45
CA VAL A 6 15.93 -19.93 31.47
C VAL A 6 17.36 -20.43 31.75
N GLY A 7 17.58 -21.03 32.92
CA GLY A 7 18.88 -21.45 33.43
C GLY A 7 19.37 -20.54 34.57
N ASP A 8 20.58 -20.81 35.05
CA ASP A 8 21.21 -20.04 36.13
C ASP A 8 21.64 -18.65 35.64
N HIS A 9 20.66 -17.74 35.59
CA HIS A 9 20.83 -16.37 35.17
C HIS A 9 21.58 -15.51 36.19
N MET A 10 21.81 -16.01 37.41
CA MET A 10 22.67 -15.34 38.39
C MET A 10 24.14 -15.55 38.02
N ALA A 11 24.50 -16.75 37.54
CA ALA A 11 25.83 -17.05 37.02
C ALA A 11 26.05 -16.53 35.58
N ASP A 12 25.05 -16.62 34.69
CA ASP A 12 25.07 -16.03 33.34
C ASP A 12 23.88 -15.07 33.13
N PRO A 13 24.02 -13.78 33.48
CA PRO A 13 22.98 -12.77 33.29
C PRO A 13 22.54 -12.60 31.84
N THR A 14 23.33 -13.07 30.85
CA THR A 14 22.96 -12.95 29.43
C THR A 14 21.77 -13.83 29.06
N LEU A 15 21.39 -14.81 29.89
CA LEU A 15 20.18 -15.62 29.71
C LEU A 15 18.90 -14.77 29.80
N LEU A 16 18.93 -13.62 30.47
CA LEU A 16 17.82 -12.67 30.53
C LEU A 16 17.68 -11.80 29.27
N VAL A 17 18.63 -11.87 28.33
CA VAL A 17 18.52 -11.18 27.04
C VAL A 17 17.57 -11.97 26.14
N PRO A 18 16.57 -11.33 25.51
CA PRO A 18 15.62 -12.01 24.64
C PRO A 18 16.30 -12.87 23.56
N GLY A 19 15.85 -14.11 23.42
CA GLY A 19 16.30 -15.14 22.49
C GLY A 19 17.56 -15.88 22.92
N LYS A 20 18.28 -15.44 23.97
CA LYS A 20 19.52 -16.10 24.40
C LYS A 20 19.28 -17.40 25.15
N ALA A 21 18.36 -17.42 26.11
CA ALA A 21 18.01 -18.62 26.86
C ALA A 21 17.39 -19.68 25.93
N ASP A 22 16.44 -19.27 25.09
CA ASP A 22 15.86 -20.11 24.04
C ASP A 22 16.93 -20.90 23.27
N HIS A 23 17.93 -20.21 22.74
CA HIS A 23 18.97 -20.84 21.95
C HIS A 23 19.94 -21.68 22.80
N ARG A 24 20.39 -21.16 23.95
CA ARG A 24 21.49 -21.77 24.72
C ARG A 24 21.04 -22.92 25.61
N THR A 25 19.86 -22.82 26.22
CA THR A 25 19.40 -23.73 27.26
C THR A 25 18.17 -24.50 26.83
N MET A 26 17.18 -23.85 26.21
CA MET A 26 15.90 -24.49 25.91
C MET A 26 15.92 -25.35 24.65
N GLU A 27 16.53 -24.88 23.55
CA GLU A 27 16.63 -25.66 22.30
C GLU A 27 17.33 -27.02 22.52
N PRO A 28 18.48 -27.11 23.23
CA PRO A 28 19.07 -28.40 23.60
C PRO A 28 18.17 -29.26 24.49
N LEU A 29 17.49 -28.65 25.47
CA LEU A 29 16.58 -29.34 26.39
C LEU A 29 15.42 -30.00 25.62
N TRP A 30 14.76 -29.23 24.76
CA TRP A 30 13.62 -29.70 23.99
C TRP A 30 14.00 -30.73 22.94
N ASN A 31 15.16 -30.61 22.31
CA ASN A 31 15.68 -31.64 21.40
C ASN A 31 15.91 -32.95 22.13
N LYS A 32 16.63 -32.93 23.27
CA LYS A 32 16.89 -34.12 24.08
C LYS A 32 15.61 -34.78 24.59
N GLY A 33 14.64 -33.97 25.05
CA GLY A 33 13.34 -34.46 25.48
C GLY A 33 12.57 -35.10 24.33
N THR A 34 12.60 -34.47 23.15
CA THR A 34 11.93 -34.97 21.95
C THR A 34 12.53 -36.28 21.48
N ASP A 35 13.85 -36.42 21.44
CA ASP A 35 14.52 -37.67 21.05
C ASP A 35 14.05 -38.85 21.90
N VAL A 36 13.93 -38.65 23.22
CA VAL A 36 13.43 -39.67 24.15
C VAL A 36 11.94 -39.94 23.94
N ILE A 37 11.10 -38.91 23.87
CA ILE A 37 9.66 -39.07 23.62
C ILE A 37 9.41 -39.86 22.33
N ARG A 38 10.17 -39.57 21.27
CA ARG A 38 10.02 -40.24 19.96
C ARG A 38 10.44 -41.71 19.97
N THR A 39 11.10 -42.20 21.02
CA THR A 39 11.33 -43.66 21.21
C THR A 39 10.07 -44.42 21.62
N VAL A 40 9.07 -43.74 22.18
CA VAL A 40 7.83 -44.36 22.71
C VAL A 40 6.54 -43.84 22.06
N ASP A 41 6.53 -42.57 21.63
CA ASP A 41 5.38 -41.91 20.99
C ASP A 41 5.83 -41.09 19.78
N ASN A 42 5.47 -41.57 18.60
CA ASN A 42 5.81 -40.94 17.33
C ASN A 42 4.64 -40.14 16.72
N THR A 43 3.52 -39.95 17.41
CA THR A 43 2.32 -39.31 16.82
C THR A 43 1.86 -38.07 17.56
N THR A 44 2.07 -37.99 18.88
CA THR A 44 1.59 -36.85 19.67
C THR A 44 2.38 -35.58 19.35
N LEU A 45 1.67 -34.45 19.31
CA LEU A 45 2.25 -33.11 19.12
C LEU A 45 3.06 -32.71 20.35
N ILE A 46 4.28 -32.24 20.15
CA ILE A 46 5.11 -31.68 21.22
C ILE A 46 4.98 -30.17 21.21
N PHE A 47 4.37 -29.65 22.28
CA PHE A 47 4.31 -28.22 22.53
C PHE A 47 5.62 -27.80 23.20
N PHE A 48 6.38 -26.94 22.54
CA PHE A 48 7.65 -26.42 23.04
C PHE A 48 7.57 -24.92 23.20
N GLU A 49 8.17 -24.43 24.28
CA GLU A 49 8.07 -23.04 24.69
C GLU A 49 9.46 -22.45 24.87
N GLY A 50 9.57 -21.17 24.54
CA GLY A 50 10.71 -20.33 24.88
C GLY A 50 10.49 -19.56 26.18
N SER A 51 11.34 -18.56 26.42
CA SER A 51 11.17 -17.69 27.57
C SER A 51 9.98 -16.75 27.40
N THR A 52 9.25 -16.49 28.49
CA THR A 52 8.02 -15.70 28.48
C THR A 52 8.24 -14.20 28.22
N TYR A 53 9.48 -13.75 28.04
CA TYR A 53 9.81 -12.35 27.74
C TYR A 53 10.37 -12.15 26.32
N ASP A 54 10.36 -13.20 25.49
CA ASP A 54 10.96 -13.13 24.17
C ASP A 54 10.18 -12.30 23.15
N ILE A 55 10.89 -11.38 22.52
CA ILE A 55 10.39 -10.58 21.39
C ILE A 55 10.25 -11.46 20.16
N LEU A 56 11.26 -12.26 19.84
CA LEU A 56 11.29 -13.32 18.84
C LEU A 56 11.87 -14.58 19.49
N SER A 57 11.40 -15.75 19.09
CA SER A 57 11.91 -17.02 19.58
C SER A 57 13.39 -17.18 19.22
N GLY A 58 14.21 -17.59 20.18
CA GLY A 58 15.65 -17.80 19.97
C GLY A 58 16.02 -19.14 19.35
N PHE A 59 15.07 -20.06 19.21
CA PHE A 59 15.30 -21.39 18.64
C PHE A 59 15.76 -21.28 17.19
N ASN A 60 16.81 -22.01 16.79
CA ASN A 60 17.17 -22.09 15.36
C ASN A 60 16.24 -23.01 14.58
N ASN A 61 15.82 -24.11 15.19
CA ASN A 61 14.86 -25.04 14.63
C ASN A 61 13.91 -25.59 15.69
N VAL A 62 12.81 -26.20 15.25
CA VAL A 62 11.87 -26.91 16.13
C VAL A 62 12.48 -28.20 16.68
N PRO A 63 12.03 -28.68 17.84
CA PRO A 63 12.47 -29.96 18.36
C PRO A 63 12.17 -31.10 17.37
N GLY A 64 13.19 -31.92 17.04
CA GLY A 64 13.05 -32.99 16.04
C GLY A 64 13.07 -32.51 14.57
N GLY A 65 13.08 -31.20 14.32
CA GLY A 65 13.56 -30.57 13.09
C GLY A 65 12.65 -30.52 11.86
N ASP A 66 11.50 -31.18 11.84
CA ASP A 66 10.60 -31.23 10.67
C ASP A 66 9.33 -30.36 10.78
N GLY A 67 9.02 -29.86 11.99
CA GLY A 67 7.85 -29.01 12.28
C GLY A 67 6.50 -29.72 12.27
N SER A 68 6.43 -30.96 11.77
CA SER A 68 5.18 -31.67 11.47
C SER A 68 4.45 -32.16 12.71
N LYS A 69 5.19 -32.38 13.81
CA LYS A 69 4.68 -32.88 15.09
C LYS A 69 5.08 -32.01 16.28
N THR A 70 5.30 -30.73 16.03
CA THR A 70 5.60 -29.75 17.06
C THR A 70 4.64 -28.58 16.96
N VAL A 71 4.47 -27.88 18.08
CA VAL A 71 3.72 -26.63 18.16
C VAL A 71 4.56 -25.68 19.01
N HIS A 72 4.84 -24.50 18.48
CA HIS A 72 5.50 -23.45 19.24
C HIS A 72 4.48 -22.79 20.18
N SER A 73 4.56 -23.08 21.47
CA SER A 73 3.75 -22.43 22.50
C SER A 73 4.38 -21.12 22.96
N TYR A 74 3.55 -20.18 23.39
CA TYR A 74 3.99 -18.90 23.94
C TYR A 74 2.89 -18.21 24.73
N HIS A 75 3.30 -17.28 25.60
CA HIS A 75 2.39 -16.49 26.42
C HIS A 75 2.27 -15.04 25.94
N TYR A 76 1.23 -14.35 26.39
CA TYR A 76 1.13 -12.90 26.28
C TYR A 76 0.78 -12.27 27.64
N TYR A 77 1.73 -11.48 28.15
CA TYR A 77 1.54 -10.63 29.32
C TYR A 77 2.06 -9.22 29.02
N LYS A 78 1.42 -8.22 29.60
CA LYS A 78 1.84 -6.83 29.45
C LYS A 78 2.04 -6.21 30.83
N PRO A 79 3.28 -6.18 31.38
CA PRO A 79 4.58 -6.72 30.91
C PRO A 79 4.69 -8.26 31.02
N PRO A 80 5.71 -8.96 30.43
CA PRO A 80 6.97 -8.42 29.88
C PRO A 80 7.03 -8.25 28.36
N GLN A 81 6.00 -8.63 27.59
CA GLN A 81 6.00 -8.36 26.15
C GLN A 81 6.01 -6.86 25.88
N LEU A 82 6.87 -6.44 24.93
CA LEU A 82 6.91 -5.07 24.44
C LEU A 82 5.77 -4.85 23.44
N GLY A 83 4.90 -3.88 23.71
CA GLY A 83 3.83 -3.48 22.79
C GLY A 83 2.45 -4.00 23.17
N ASN A 84 1.57 -4.09 22.19
CA ASN A 84 0.23 -4.67 22.33
C ASN A 84 0.19 -6.09 21.75
N ILE A 85 -0.92 -6.80 21.98
CA ILE A 85 -1.10 -8.18 21.51
C ILE A 85 -0.88 -8.33 20.00
N GLU A 86 -1.31 -7.36 19.17
CA GLU A 86 -1.10 -7.42 17.72
C GLU A 86 0.40 -7.49 17.36
N TYR A 87 1.24 -6.73 18.07
CA TYR A 87 2.68 -6.79 17.88
C TYR A 87 3.26 -8.16 18.25
N THR A 88 2.84 -8.72 19.39
CA THR A 88 3.26 -10.06 19.82
C THR A 88 2.84 -11.13 18.79
N LEU A 89 1.60 -11.09 18.31
CA LEU A 89 1.10 -12.06 17.32
C LEU A 89 1.86 -11.97 15.98
N LYS A 90 2.24 -10.77 15.52
CA LYS A 90 3.09 -10.61 14.32
C LYS A 90 4.46 -11.26 14.50
N ASN A 91 5.07 -11.07 15.67
CA ASN A 91 6.36 -11.69 15.99
C ASN A 91 6.25 -13.21 16.06
N ARG A 92 5.22 -13.72 16.75
CA ARG A 92 4.97 -15.17 16.86
C ARG A 92 4.64 -15.81 15.52
N LYS A 93 3.91 -15.12 14.64
CA LYS A 93 3.69 -15.57 13.26
C LYS A 93 4.99 -15.65 12.48
N THR A 94 5.88 -14.66 12.65
CA THR A 94 7.22 -14.68 12.06
C THR A 94 8.04 -15.87 12.56
N ASP A 95 7.95 -16.19 13.86
CA ASP A 95 8.57 -17.37 14.44
C ASP A 95 8.01 -18.67 13.85
N SER A 96 6.68 -18.83 13.80
CA SER A 96 6.02 -20.00 13.21
C SER A 96 6.39 -20.22 11.75
N ASP A 97 6.48 -19.15 10.95
CA ASP A 97 6.88 -19.24 9.53
C ASP A 97 8.36 -19.62 9.39
N ARG A 98 9.23 -19.04 10.23
CA ARG A 98 10.67 -19.34 10.25
C ARG A 98 10.95 -20.78 10.70
N LEU A 99 10.25 -21.23 11.73
CA LEU A 99 10.39 -22.55 12.34
C LEU A 99 9.56 -23.63 11.62
N ARG A 100 8.68 -23.24 10.69
CA ARG A 100 7.82 -24.14 9.89
C ARG A 100 6.93 -25.03 10.76
N THR A 101 6.33 -24.45 11.78
CA THR A 101 5.47 -25.14 12.75
C THR A 101 4.23 -24.31 13.07
N ALA A 102 3.20 -24.95 13.63
CA ALA A 102 2.06 -24.24 14.17
C ALA A 102 2.48 -23.43 15.41
N GLY A 103 1.89 -22.26 15.60
CA GLY A 103 1.97 -21.52 16.86
C GLY A 103 0.70 -21.75 17.69
N MET A 104 0.79 -21.71 19.02
CA MET A 104 -0.37 -21.66 19.92
C MET A 104 -0.09 -20.73 21.10
N MET A 105 -0.98 -19.78 21.35
CA MET A 105 -0.90 -18.93 22.53
C MET A 105 -1.46 -19.71 23.73
N THR A 106 -0.59 -20.16 24.61
CA THR A 106 -0.95 -21.09 25.69
C THR A 106 -1.42 -20.41 26.96
N GLU A 107 -1.19 -19.11 27.10
CA GLU A 107 -1.60 -18.35 28.28
C GLU A 107 -1.71 -16.84 28.00
N PHE A 108 -2.80 -16.23 28.49
CA PHE A 108 -3.00 -14.78 28.60
C PHE A 108 -4.17 -14.48 29.55
N GLN A 109 -4.13 -13.31 30.18
CA GLN A 109 -5.13 -12.49 30.92
C GLN A 109 -6.41 -13.07 31.55
N PHE A 110 -6.60 -14.38 31.66
CA PHE A 110 -7.80 -15.03 32.19
C PHE A 110 -7.87 -15.14 33.73
N TRP A 111 -7.03 -14.39 34.46
CA TRP A 111 -6.98 -14.41 35.92
C TRP A 111 -7.74 -13.28 36.62
N ASP A 112 -8.17 -12.24 35.90
CA ASP A 112 -8.91 -11.12 36.46
C ASP A 112 -10.27 -10.92 35.75
N SER A 113 -11.29 -10.55 36.54
CA SER A 113 -12.64 -10.27 36.06
C SER A 113 -13.02 -8.79 36.13
N GLY A 114 -12.07 -7.91 36.40
CA GLY A 114 -12.26 -6.46 36.31
C GLY A 114 -12.71 -6.03 34.90
N PRO A 115 -13.49 -4.94 34.75
CA PRO A 115 -13.99 -4.50 33.45
C PRO A 115 -12.90 -4.28 32.39
N ASP A 116 -11.74 -3.77 32.79
CA ASP A 116 -10.62 -3.54 31.87
C ASP A 116 -9.95 -4.86 31.47
N SER A 117 -9.75 -5.77 32.40
CA SER A 117 -9.24 -7.12 32.13
C SER A 117 -10.14 -7.90 31.17
N ILE A 118 -11.46 -7.80 31.32
CA ILE A 118 -12.43 -8.37 30.37
C ILE A 118 -12.26 -7.78 28.96
N LYS A 119 -12.09 -6.46 28.83
CA LYS A 119 -11.86 -5.82 27.52
C LYS A 119 -10.58 -6.34 26.88
N GLU A 120 -9.51 -6.51 27.66
CA GLU A 120 -8.23 -7.01 27.17
C GLU A 120 -8.30 -8.49 26.76
N ILE A 121 -9.07 -9.33 27.47
CA ILE A 121 -9.36 -10.72 27.07
C ILE A 121 -10.05 -10.75 25.70
N PHE A 122 -11.13 -9.97 25.52
CA PHE A 122 -11.84 -9.92 24.24
C PHE A 122 -10.96 -9.36 23.12
N GLU A 123 -10.16 -8.33 23.39
CA GLU A 123 -9.21 -7.81 22.42
C GLU A 123 -8.18 -8.85 22.01
N THR A 124 -7.62 -9.58 22.97
CA THR A 124 -6.65 -10.63 22.71
C THR A 124 -7.26 -11.75 21.86
N ALA A 125 -8.47 -12.20 22.18
CA ALA A 125 -9.18 -13.21 21.40
C ALA A 125 -9.52 -12.74 19.97
N ARG A 126 -9.94 -11.47 19.79
CA ARG A 126 -10.19 -10.89 18.45
C ARG A 126 -8.92 -10.81 17.60
N GLN A 127 -7.81 -10.41 18.20
CA GLN A 127 -6.54 -10.36 17.48
C GLN A 127 -6.06 -11.78 17.15
N ALA A 128 -6.27 -12.75 18.04
CA ALA A 128 -5.98 -14.15 17.75
C ALA A 128 -6.78 -14.67 16.54
N ASP A 129 -8.08 -14.38 16.46
CA ASP A 129 -8.91 -14.71 15.29
C ASP A 129 -8.35 -14.07 14.00
N ARG A 130 -8.01 -12.78 14.06
CA ARG A 130 -7.46 -12.01 12.92
C ARG A 130 -6.16 -12.59 12.37
N TYR A 131 -5.30 -13.12 13.24
CA TYR A 131 -4.01 -13.72 12.87
C TYR A 131 -4.07 -15.25 12.71
N MET A 132 -5.27 -15.84 12.73
CA MET A 132 -5.49 -17.29 12.67
C MET A 132 -4.70 -18.05 13.74
N GLN A 133 -4.64 -17.48 14.94
CA GLN A 133 -3.87 -17.99 16.04
C GLN A 133 -4.77 -18.73 17.03
N SER A 134 -4.54 -20.03 17.20
CA SER A 134 -5.16 -20.80 18.29
C SER A 134 -4.66 -20.32 19.64
N TRP A 135 -5.54 -20.35 20.63
CA TRP A 135 -5.22 -19.96 21.99
C TRP A 135 -5.95 -20.84 23.01
N GLN A 136 -5.43 -20.84 24.24
CA GLN A 136 -6.13 -21.36 25.42
C GLN A 136 -5.93 -20.36 26.58
N GLY A 137 -6.90 -20.31 27.49
CA GLY A 137 -6.85 -19.45 28.67
C GLY A 137 -6.40 -20.21 29.91
N TRP A 138 -5.58 -19.60 30.75
CA TRP A 138 -5.13 -20.20 32.01
C TRP A 138 -6.22 -20.16 33.10
N ALA A 139 -6.27 -21.24 33.90
CA ALA A 139 -7.06 -21.36 35.13
C ALA A 139 -8.60 -21.29 34.96
N TYR A 140 -9.20 -22.44 34.62
CA TYR A 140 -10.67 -22.63 34.55
C TYR A 140 -11.40 -22.27 35.85
N ASN A 141 -10.74 -22.35 37.01
CA ASN A 141 -11.31 -21.95 38.29
C ASN A 141 -11.67 -20.45 38.35
N ASN A 142 -11.09 -19.59 37.51
CA ASN A 142 -11.43 -18.16 37.47
C ASN A 142 -12.77 -17.88 36.81
N VAL A 143 -13.31 -18.86 36.07
CA VAL A 143 -14.67 -18.82 35.51
C VAL A 143 -15.70 -18.79 36.64
N TRP A 144 -15.37 -19.34 37.82
CA TRP A 144 -16.28 -19.50 38.93
C TRP A 144 -15.83 -18.69 40.16
N SER A 145 -16.77 -18.23 40.98
CA SER A 145 -16.48 -17.75 42.33
C SER A 145 -16.77 -18.87 43.33
N GLY A 146 -15.73 -19.39 43.98
CA GLY A 146 -15.84 -20.48 44.96
C GLY A 146 -15.54 -21.86 44.35
N SER A 147 -15.81 -22.92 45.12
CA SER A 147 -15.58 -24.32 44.76
C SER A 147 -16.78 -25.17 45.15
N GLY A 148 -17.08 -26.23 44.38
CA GLY A 148 -18.18 -27.16 44.69
C GLY A 148 -19.52 -26.70 44.11
N ALA A 149 -20.62 -27.19 44.70
CA ALA A 149 -21.98 -26.96 44.19
C ALA A 149 -22.45 -25.50 44.25
N ASP A 150 -21.84 -24.68 45.11
CA ASP A 150 -22.20 -23.27 45.33
C ASP A 150 -21.39 -22.31 44.45
N ALA A 151 -20.59 -22.82 43.51
CA ALA A 151 -19.74 -22.01 42.65
C ALA A 151 -20.58 -21.21 41.64
N VAL A 152 -20.45 -19.88 41.64
CA VAL A 152 -21.21 -18.98 40.74
C VAL A 152 -20.35 -18.60 39.54
N ALA A 153 -20.86 -18.78 38.33
CA ALA A 153 -20.14 -18.40 37.11
C ALA A 153 -20.01 -16.88 36.99
N ARG A 154 -18.83 -16.39 36.57
CA ARG A 154 -18.59 -15.00 36.19
C ARG A 154 -19.01 -14.80 34.73
N PRO A 155 -20.16 -14.15 34.42
CA PRO A 155 -20.74 -14.19 33.08
C PRO A 155 -19.84 -13.62 31.99
N ALA A 156 -19.09 -12.56 32.30
CA ALA A 156 -18.17 -11.94 31.34
C ALA A 156 -17.02 -12.86 30.93
N ILE A 157 -16.46 -13.65 31.86
CA ILE A 157 -15.39 -14.62 31.58
C ILE A 157 -15.96 -15.84 30.85
N VAL A 158 -17.13 -16.33 31.26
CA VAL A 158 -17.83 -17.42 30.57
C VAL A 158 -18.02 -17.10 29.09
N ARG A 159 -18.45 -15.86 28.76
CA ARG A 159 -18.60 -15.42 27.37
C ARG A 159 -17.30 -15.47 26.56
N ALA A 160 -16.17 -15.13 27.17
CA ALA A 160 -14.88 -15.19 26.51
C ALA A 160 -14.45 -16.65 26.20
N TYR A 161 -14.74 -17.59 27.10
CA TYR A 161 -14.49 -19.02 26.87
C TYR A 161 -15.49 -19.67 25.91
N SER A 162 -16.72 -19.18 25.84
CA SER A 162 -17.80 -19.83 25.09
C SER A 162 -17.88 -19.42 23.61
N ARG A 163 -16.84 -18.79 23.07
CA ARG A 163 -16.80 -18.33 21.67
C ARG A 163 -16.98 -19.50 20.70
N THR A 164 -17.65 -19.21 19.59
CA THR A 164 -17.74 -20.14 18.46
C THR A 164 -16.43 -20.10 17.68
N TYR A 165 -15.91 -21.26 17.29
CA TYR A 165 -14.67 -21.37 16.53
C TYR A 165 -14.69 -22.56 15.57
N VAL A 166 -13.83 -22.52 14.57
CA VAL A 166 -13.65 -23.63 13.62
C VAL A 166 -12.62 -24.62 14.17
N GLU A 167 -12.99 -25.90 14.26
CA GLU A 167 -12.08 -26.96 14.68
C GLU A 167 -11.28 -27.51 13.51
N ALA A 168 -11.94 -27.63 12.35
CA ALA A 168 -11.35 -28.14 11.12
C ALA A 168 -12.10 -27.62 9.90
N THR A 169 -11.41 -27.44 8.78
CA THR A 169 -12.03 -27.12 7.49
C THR A 169 -11.76 -28.22 6.47
N ALA A 170 -12.74 -28.51 5.62
CA ALA A 170 -12.58 -29.37 4.44
C ALA A 170 -11.80 -28.62 3.33
N GLY A 171 -10.56 -28.24 3.65
CA GLY A 171 -9.67 -27.45 2.83
C GLY A 171 -8.81 -26.51 3.66
N THR A 172 -8.29 -25.44 3.04
CA THR A 172 -7.38 -24.50 3.71
C THR A 172 -8.13 -23.30 4.25
N THR A 173 -8.22 -23.17 5.59
CA THR A 173 -8.78 -21.98 6.24
C THR A 173 -8.09 -20.70 5.75
N GLN A 174 -8.88 -19.66 5.46
CA GLN A 174 -8.40 -18.36 4.98
C GLN A 174 -8.66 -17.25 6.00
N THR A 175 -9.84 -17.26 6.64
CA THR A 175 -10.25 -16.25 7.63
C THR A 175 -11.20 -16.86 8.66
N MET A 176 -11.21 -16.28 9.86
CA MET A 176 -12.23 -16.51 10.87
C MET A 176 -12.49 -15.23 11.67
N TYR A 177 -13.71 -15.07 12.17
CA TYR A 177 -14.09 -13.91 12.98
C TYR A 177 -15.30 -14.24 13.85
N PHE A 178 -15.17 -14.03 15.17
CA PHE A 178 -16.28 -14.08 16.11
C PHE A 178 -16.61 -12.65 16.60
N GLN A 179 -17.86 -12.24 16.40
CA GLN A 179 -18.35 -10.94 16.87
C GLN A 179 -18.89 -11.06 18.29
N ASP A 180 -18.15 -10.52 19.25
CA ASP A 180 -18.44 -10.61 20.69
C ASP A 180 -19.83 -10.12 21.08
N SER A 181 -20.30 -9.04 20.43
CA SER A 181 -21.55 -8.39 20.78
C SER A 181 -22.80 -9.15 20.35
N THR A 182 -22.76 -9.89 19.25
CA THR A 182 -23.94 -10.56 18.67
C THR A 182 -23.81 -12.06 18.58
N THR A 183 -22.67 -12.60 19.00
CA THR A 183 -22.28 -14.02 18.90
C THR A 183 -22.29 -14.56 17.47
N LYS A 184 -22.26 -13.70 16.45
CA LYS A 184 -22.15 -14.13 15.07
C LYS A 184 -20.72 -14.58 14.78
N TYR A 185 -20.61 -15.70 14.08
CA TYR A 185 -19.34 -16.28 13.67
C TYR A 185 -19.25 -16.40 12.15
N TRP A 186 -18.07 -16.18 11.60
CA TRP A 186 -17.73 -16.40 10.21
C TRP A 186 -16.43 -17.16 10.08
N VAL A 187 -16.38 -18.05 9.09
CA VAL A 187 -15.16 -18.74 8.66
C VAL A 187 -15.18 -18.87 7.15
N SER A 188 -14.03 -18.75 6.51
CA SER A 188 -13.87 -19.05 5.10
C SER A 188 -12.68 -19.97 4.85
N TRP A 189 -12.81 -20.88 3.89
CA TRP A 189 -11.74 -21.78 3.47
C TRP A 189 -11.74 -21.95 1.96
N LYS A 190 -10.57 -22.27 1.39
CA LYS A 190 -10.48 -22.80 0.03
C LYS A 190 -10.85 -24.27 0.05
N ALA A 191 -11.92 -24.63 -0.64
CA ALA A 191 -12.45 -25.99 -0.66
C ALA A 191 -11.46 -26.98 -1.28
N ASP A 192 -11.28 -28.13 -0.65
CA ASP A 192 -10.55 -29.26 -1.22
C ASP A 192 -11.47 -30.47 -1.28
N LYS A 193 -11.89 -30.85 -2.50
CA LYS A 193 -12.83 -31.96 -2.73
C LYS A 193 -12.20 -33.33 -2.46
N SER A 194 -10.88 -33.43 -2.33
CA SER A 194 -10.25 -34.68 -1.92
C SER A 194 -10.56 -35.01 -0.46
N ILE A 195 -10.84 -33.99 0.37
CA ILE A 195 -11.21 -34.14 1.77
C ILE A 195 -12.70 -34.49 1.87
N GLN A 196 -12.98 -35.74 2.26
CA GLN A 196 -14.36 -36.23 2.48
C GLN A 196 -14.90 -35.91 3.88
N ALA A 197 -14.02 -35.56 4.82
CA ALA A 197 -14.42 -35.15 6.17
C ALA A 197 -15.09 -33.77 6.12
N PRO A 198 -16.11 -33.51 6.96
CA PRO A 198 -16.78 -32.22 6.98
C PRO A 198 -15.91 -31.14 7.64
N THR A 199 -16.16 -29.88 7.28
CA THR A 199 -15.79 -28.72 8.11
C THR A 199 -16.54 -28.80 9.44
N LEU A 200 -15.86 -28.55 10.55
CA LEU A 200 -16.38 -28.63 11.92
C LEU A 200 -16.31 -27.25 12.59
N ILE A 201 -17.45 -26.73 13.03
CA ILE A 201 -17.55 -25.46 13.76
C ILE A 201 -18.18 -25.74 15.12
N ARG A 202 -17.42 -25.56 16.20
CA ARG A 202 -17.90 -25.72 17.57
C ARG A 202 -18.57 -24.45 18.05
N PHE A 203 -19.71 -24.57 18.71
CA PHE A 203 -20.47 -23.45 19.26
C PHE A 203 -20.96 -23.75 20.68
N ALA A 204 -21.37 -22.72 21.43
CA ALA A 204 -21.85 -22.84 22.80
C ALA A 204 -23.36 -22.52 22.91
N PRO A 205 -24.26 -23.51 22.78
CA PRO A 205 -25.70 -23.25 22.69
C PRO A 205 -26.28 -22.51 23.90
N LYS A 206 -25.95 -22.94 25.12
CA LYS A 206 -26.56 -22.35 26.33
C LYS A 206 -26.22 -20.87 26.55
N ILE A 207 -24.99 -20.47 26.24
CA ILE A 207 -24.50 -19.11 26.54
C ILE A 207 -24.74 -18.16 25.35
N ASN A 208 -24.46 -18.62 24.13
CA ASN A 208 -24.40 -17.77 22.95
C ASN A 208 -25.58 -17.96 21.99
N TYR A 209 -26.31 -19.08 22.09
CA TYR A 209 -27.39 -19.43 21.16
C TYR A 209 -28.56 -20.16 21.86
N PRO A 210 -29.15 -19.58 22.93
CA PRO A 210 -30.18 -20.26 23.73
C PRO A 210 -31.44 -20.62 22.92
N ASP A 211 -31.73 -19.86 21.86
CA ASP A 211 -32.84 -20.12 20.92
C ASP A 211 -32.41 -20.98 19.70
N GLY A 212 -31.20 -21.51 19.72
CA GLY A 212 -30.61 -22.24 18.60
C GLY A 212 -29.86 -21.35 17.61
N ILE A 213 -29.43 -21.98 16.50
CA ILE A 213 -28.58 -21.38 15.49
C ILE A 213 -29.21 -21.41 14.10
N ARG A 214 -28.74 -20.51 13.24
CA ARG A 214 -28.91 -20.59 11.79
C ARG A 214 -27.55 -20.56 11.11
N VAL A 215 -27.40 -21.37 10.08
CA VAL A 215 -26.14 -21.52 9.34
C VAL A 215 -26.33 -21.02 7.91
N PHE A 216 -25.43 -20.15 7.47
CA PHE A 216 -25.37 -19.63 6.11
C PHE A 216 -24.12 -20.15 5.42
N ILE A 217 -24.24 -20.56 4.16
CA ILE A 217 -23.12 -21.07 3.34
C ILE A 217 -23.12 -20.29 2.02
N ASN A 218 -21.95 -19.79 1.62
CA ASN A 218 -21.72 -19.07 0.38
C ASN A 218 -20.49 -19.65 -0.35
N PRO A 219 -20.56 -19.96 -1.66
CA PRO A 219 -21.72 -19.84 -2.54
C PRO A 219 -22.92 -20.70 -2.11
N PRO A 220 -24.18 -20.27 -2.35
CA PRO A 220 -25.35 -21.07 -1.98
C PRO A 220 -25.31 -22.46 -2.64
N GLY A 221 -25.57 -23.51 -1.86
CA GLY A 221 -25.56 -24.89 -2.34
C GLY A 221 -24.17 -25.55 -2.40
N SER A 222 -23.08 -24.82 -2.16
CA SER A 222 -21.70 -25.36 -2.10
C SER A 222 -21.44 -26.25 -0.88
N GLY A 223 -22.39 -26.33 0.07
CA GLY A 223 -22.30 -27.20 1.24
C GLY A 223 -23.67 -27.51 1.81
N THR A 224 -23.81 -28.66 2.47
CA THR A 224 -24.93 -28.98 3.37
C THR A 224 -24.42 -29.06 4.79
N TYR A 225 -25.27 -28.69 5.76
CA TYR A 225 -24.88 -28.76 7.16
C TYR A 225 -25.80 -29.64 7.99
N THR A 226 -25.23 -30.28 9.00
CA THR A 226 -25.94 -30.89 10.12
C THR A 226 -25.43 -30.32 11.43
N VAL A 227 -26.24 -30.42 12.49
CA VAL A 227 -25.84 -30.02 13.83
C VAL A 227 -25.77 -31.27 14.70
N ASP A 228 -24.60 -31.52 15.26
CA ASP A 228 -24.39 -32.55 16.27
C ASP A 228 -24.51 -31.92 17.66
N ASN A 229 -25.63 -32.18 18.32
CA ASN A 229 -25.93 -31.66 19.65
C ASN A 229 -25.15 -32.38 20.77
N ALA A 230 -24.63 -33.59 20.53
CA ALA A 230 -23.81 -34.28 21.53
C ALA A 230 -22.44 -33.61 21.66
N THR A 231 -21.91 -33.12 20.53
CA THR A 231 -20.61 -32.45 20.48
C THR A 231 -20.70 -30.94 20.31
N ASN A 232 -21.91 -30.36 20.26
CA ASN A 232 -22.17 -28.94 19.97
C ASN A 232 -21.40 -28.44 18.72
N THR A 233 -21.48 -29.18 17.63
CA THR A 233 -20.69 -28.93 16.41
C THR A 233 -21.58 -28.85 15.17
N VAL A 234 -21.40 -27.81 14.38
CA VAL A 234 -21.95 -27.71 13.02
C VAL A 234 -20.99 -28.43 12.07
N ARG A 235 -21.52 -29.41 11.32
CA ARG A 235 -20.77 -30.22 10.36
C ARG A 235 -21.17 -29.82 8.96
N ILE A 236 -20.26 -29.28 8.16
CA ILE A 236 -20.54 -28.83 6.79
C ILE A 236 -19.82 -29.75 5.80
N SER A 237 -20.59 -30.48 4.99
CA SER A 237 -20.09 -31.38 3.94
C SER A 237 -20.19 -30.71 2.58
N HIS A 238 -19.19 -30.96 1.71
CA HIS A 238 -19.25 -30.55 0.31
C HIS A 238 -20.43 -31.23 -0.41
N THR A 239 -20.97 -30.55 -1.42
CA THR A 239 -22.00 -31.07 -2.31
C THR A 239 -21.43 -31.34 -3.71
N SER A 240 -22.27 -31.83 -4.61
CA SER A 240 -21.93 -31.89 -6.03
C SER A 240 -21.67 -30.50 -6.65
N ALA A 241 -22.29 -29.44 -6.11
CA ALA A 241 -22.14 -28.07 -6.58
C ALA A 241 -20.84 -27.39 -6.12
N THR A 242 -20.12 -27.98 -5.14
CA THR A 242 -18.83 -27.47 -4.70
C THR A 242 -17.79 -27.54 -5.82
N VAL A 243 -17.11 -26.42 -6.07
CA VAL A 243 -15.98 -26.29 -6.99
C VAL A 243 -14.67 -26.39 -6.21
N ASN A 244 -13.77 -27.26 -6.66
CA ASN A 244 -12.47 -27.43 -6.01
C ASN A 244 -11.63 -26.15 -6.09
N GLY A 245 -11.03 -25.74 -4.97
CA GLY A 245 -10.23 -24.52 -4.86
C GLY A 245 -11.03 -23.22 -4.74
N GLU A 246 -12.38 -23.27 -4.81
CA GLU A 246 -13.21 -22.09 -4.57
C GLU A 246 -13.21 -21.68 -3.09
N THR A 247 -13.44 -20.41 -2.80
CA THR A 247 -13.59 -19.97 -1.42
C THR A 247 -15.03 -20.17 -0.97
N ILE A 248 -15.22 -21.04 0.02
CA ILE A 248 -16.49 -21.20 0.73
C ILE A 248 -16.42 -20.37 2.00
N MET A 249 -17.51 -19.68 2.31
CA MET A 249 -17.72 -18.98 3.57
C MET A 249 -18.93 -19.59 4.29
N ALA A 250 -18.76 -19.92 5.55
CA ALA A 250 -19.85 -20.29 6.44
C ALA A 250 -20.03 -19.25 7.54
N SER A 251 -21.27 -19.03 7.95
CA SER A 251 -21.60 -18.20 9.11
C SER A 251 -22.56 -18.93 10.03
N VAL A 252 -22.24 -18.94 11.33
CA VAL A 252 -23.11 -19.44 12.40
C VAL A 252 -23.63 -18.23 13.18
N GLN A 253 -24.95 -18.09 13.27
CA GLN A 253 -25.59 -16.92 13.88
C GLN A 253 -26.70 -17.35 14.84
N PRO A 254 -27.11 -16.48 15.78
CA PRO A 254 -28.36 -16.67 16.53
C PRO A 254 -29.54 -16.94 15.59
N PHE A 255 -30.41 -17.85 16.01
CA PHE A 255 -31.58 -18.26 15.22
C PHE A 255 -32.48 -17.07 14.87
N TYR A 256 -32.77 -16.23 15.86
CA TYR A 256 -33.54 -15.00 15.68
C TYR A 256 -32.64 -13.82 15.25
N PRO A 257 -33.13 -12.90 14.41
CA PRO A 257 -32.42 -11.67 14.07
C PRO A 257 -31.97 -10.92 15.32
N THR A 258 -30.66 -10.77 15.47
CA THR A 258 -30.03 -10.18 16.66
C THR A 258 -28.95 -9.20 16.22
N ASP A 259 -29.06 -7.94 16.61
CA ASP A 259 -28.07 -6.88 16.34
C ASP A 259 -28.35 -5.61 17.15
N ILE A 260 -27.50 -4.60 16.99
CA ILE A 260 -27.82 -3.21 17.38
C ILE A 260 -28.95 -2.65 16.51
N ILE A 261 -29.75 -1.75 17.08
CA ILE A 261 -30.78 -0.97 16.36
C ILE A 261 -30.30 0.47 16.32
N GLN A 262 -29.92 0.97 15.14
CA GLN A 262 -29.29 2.29 14.98
C GLN A 262 -30.21 3.27 14.26
N ASN A 263 -30.32 4.50 14.72
CA ASN A 263 -30.96 5.56 13.96
C ASN A 263 -29.98 6.17 12.94
N PRO A 264 -30.26 6.14 11.62
CA PRO A 264 -29.33 6.62 10.60
C PRO A 264 -29.03 8.12 10.66
N GLU A 265 -29.96 8.94 11.14
CA GLU A 265 -29.79 10.40 11.20
C GLU A 265 -28.80 10.82 12.30
N SER A 266 -28.92 10.21 13.48
CA SER A 266 -28.06 10.52 14.62
C SER A 266 -26.78 9.68 14.66
N GLY A 267 -26.76 8.52 13.99
CA GLY A 267 -25.71 7.52 14.15
C GLY A 267 -25.72 6.81 15.50
N LYS A 268 -26.74 7.02 16.34
CA LYS A 268 -26.87 6.50 17.70
C LYS A 268 -27.79 5.29 17.79
N CYS A 269 -27.69 4.53 18.86
CA CYS A 269 -28.33 3.24 19.05
C CYS A 269 -29.45 3.27 20.10
N LEU A 270 -30.42 2.38 19.93
CA LEU A 270 -31.46 2.07 20.91
C LEU A 270 -30.82 1.32 22.10
N ASP A 271 -30.95 1.88 23.29
CA ASP A 271 -30.18 1.50 24.47
C ASP A 271 -31.10 1.28 25.68
N ASN A 272 -30.87 0.19 26.41
CA ASN A 272 -31.46 0.01 27.73
C ASN A 272 -30.68 0.84 28.76
N GLY A 273 -31.25 1.96 29.21
CA GLY A 273 -30.54 3.01 29.91
C GLY A 273 -29.80 2.52 31.16
N ASN A 274 -28.55 2.97 31.31
CA ASN A 274 -27.62 2.57 32.37
C ASN A 274 -27.37 1.06 32.49
N ALA A 275 -27.77 0.26 31.50
CA ALA A 275 -27.73 -1.21 31.52
C ALA A 275 -28.50 -1.86 32.69
N TYR A 276 -29.46 -1.15 33.31
CA TYR A 276 -30.27 -1.73 34.40
C TYR A 276 -31.31 -2.70 33.85
N VAL A 277 -31.25 -3.95 34.28
CA VAL A 277 -32.14 -5.02 33.82
C VAL A 277 -33.23 -5.25 34.88
N THR A 278 -34.09 -4.24 35.02
CA THR A 278 -35.21 -4.20 35.96
C THR A 278 -36.49 -3.71 35.26
N PRO A 279 -37.69 -4.10 35.73
CA PRO A 279 -38.95 -3.60 35.19
C PRO A 279 -39.02 -2.07 35.16
N ASN A 280 -39.67 -1.52 34.14
CA ASN A 280 -39.87 -0.10 33.86
C ASN A 280 -38.60 0.73 33.61
N ASN A 281 -37.44 0.10 33.34
CA ASN A 281 -36.24 0.85 32.98
C ASN A 281 -36.43 1.53 31.61
N PRO A 282 -36.08 2.81 31.43
CA PRO A 282 -36.32 3.52 30.18
C PRO A 282 -35.40 3.05 29.04
N ILE A 283 -35.97 2.99 27.83
CA ILE A 283 -35.19 2.85 26.60
C ILE A 283 -34.85 4.23 26.07
N ILE A 284 -33.58 4.44 25.76
CA ILE A 284 -33.00 5.74 25.39
C ILE A 284 -32.21 5.65 24.08
N LEU A 285 -31.86 6.81 23.54
CA LEU A 285 -30.88 6.96 22.48
C LEU A 285 -29.49 7.15 23.11
N TRP A 286 -28.52 6.33 22.71
CA TRP A 286 -27.15 6.42 23.23
C TRP A 286 -26.10 6.18 22.15
N ASP A 287 -24.85 6.56 22.42
CA ASP A 287 -23.74 6.26 21.52
C ASP A 287 -23.61 4.75 21.32
N CYS A 288 -23.49 4.32 20.07
CA CYS A 288 -23.44 2.90 19.74
C CYS A 288 -22.20 2.24 20.33
N SER A 289 -22.40 1.16 21.08
CA SER A 289 -21.36 0.32 21.65
C SER A 289 -21.64 -1.16 21.37
N SER A 290 -20.69 -2.02 21.75
CA SER A 290 -20.84 -3.48 21.70
C SER A 290 -21.44 -4.05 22.99
N ASP A 291 -21.96 -3.19 23.87
CA ASP A 291 -22.38 -3.60 25.20
C ASP A 291 -23.74 -4.33 25.15
N PRO A 292 -23.96 -5.31 26.05
CA PRO A 292 -25.17 -6.12 26.06
C PRO A 292 -26.49 -5.32 26.10
N ASN A 293 -26.49 -4.12 26.71
CA ASN A 293 -27.68 -3.27 26.85
C ASN A 293 -28.16 -2.62 25.54
N GLN A 294 -27.40 -2.76 24.44
CA GLN A 294 -27.76 -2.26 23.12
C GLN A 294 -28.05 -3.37 22.09
N ILE A 295 -27.99 -4.63 22.49
CA ILE A 295 -28.16 -5.75 21.56
C ILE A 295 -29.57 -6.32 21.69
N TRP A 296 -30.32 -6.28 20.59
CA TRP A 296 -31.73 -6.59 20.56
C TRP A 296 -32.04 -7.77 19.65
N LYS A 297 -32.94 -8.64 20.09
CA LYS A 297 -33.37 -9.88 19.42
C LYS A 297 -34.84 -9.80 19.03
N PHE A 298 -35.16 -10.10 17.77
CA PHE A 298 -36.52 -10.10 17.25
C PHE A 298 -37.11 -11.52 17.27
N LYS A 299 -38.00 -11.80 18.22
CA LYS A 299 -38.59 -13.12 18.44
C LYS A 299 -40.09 -13.01 18.64
N ASP A 300 -40.88 -13.74 17.86
CA ASP A 300 -42.34 -13.86 18.02
C ASP A 300 -43.07 -12.50 18.17
N ASN A 301 -42.71 -11.56 17.29
CA ASN A 301 -43.16 -10.16 17.28
C ASN A 301 -42.82 -9.37 18.57
N THR A 302 -41.88 -9.84 19.38
CA THR A 302 -41.29 -9.10 20.49
C THR A 302 -39.88 -8.64 20.14
N ILE A 303 -39.45 -7.55 20.77
CA ILE A 303 -38.06 -7.07 20.73
C ILE A 303 -37.50 -7.29 22.12
N GLN A 304 -36.62 -8.28 22.25
CA GLN A 304 -36.05 -8.73 23.51
C GLN A 304 -34.63 -8.22 23.69
N LEU A 305 -34.23 -7.97 24.94
CA LEU A 305 -32.82 -7.80 25.25
C LEU A 305 -32.10 -9.13 24.98
N ALA A 306 -31.09 -9.13 24.09
CA ALA A 306 -30.49 -10.38 23.62
C ALA A 306 -29.62 -11.06 24.68
N PHE A 307 -28.99 -10.28 25.56
CA PHE A 307 -28.02 -10.73 26.55
C PHE A 307 -28.28 -10.07 27.91
N ASP A 308 -29.27 -10.58 28.63
CA ASP A 308 -29.45 -10.25 30.05
C ASP A 308 -28.35 -10.94 30.91
N PRO A 309 -28.20 -10.59 32.21
CA PRO A 309 -27.16 -11.17 33.07
C PRO A 309 -27.17 -12.70 33.17
N ASP A 310 -28.35 -13.32 33.00
CA ASP A 310 -28.52 -14.78 33.08
C ASP A 310 -28.48 -15.45 31.70
N HIS A 311 -28.38 -14.66 30.62
CA HIS A 311 -28.38 -15.11 29.23
C HIS A 311 -29.60 -15.97 28.84
N ASN A 312 -30.72 -15.78 29.54
CA ASN A 312 -31.94 -16.53 29.31
C ASN A 312 -32.79 -15.87 28.20
N SER A 313 -33.45 -16.70 27.40
CA SER A 313 -34.44 -16.20 26.43
C SER A 313 -35.73 -15.82 27.14
N ASP A 314 -36.53 -14.95 26.52
CA ASP A 314 -37.89 -14.59 26.99
C ASP A 314 -37.95 -13.92 28.38
N LYS A 315 -36.86 -13.29 28.82
CA LYS A 315 -36.84 -12.62 30.13
C LYS A 315 -37.31 -11.19 30.06
N TYR A 316 -36.70 -10.36 29.20
CA TYR A 316 -36.99 -8.92 29.13
C TYR A 316 -37.29 -8.45 27.71
N CYS A 317 -38.42 -7.76 27.58
CA CYS A 317 -39.01 -7.28 26.34
C CYS A 317 -39.16 -5.76 26.36
N MET A 318 -38.99 -5.14 25.20
CA MET A 318 -39.36 -3.75 24.97
C MET A 318 -40.89 -3.61 25.01
N ASP A 319 -41.37 -2.67 25.80
CA ASP A 319 -42.78 -2.50 26.14
C ASP A 319 -43.17 -1.02 26.01
N THR A 320 -44.45 -0.78 25.76
CA THR A 320 -45.03 0.57 25.81
C THR A 320 -45.80 0.76 27.10
N GLN A 321 -45.57 1.88 27.78
CA GLN A 321 -46.18 2.19 29.07
C GLN A 321 -46.93 3.53 29.03
N PRO A 322 -48.18 3.59 29.54
CA PRO A 322 -48.92 4.83 29.70
C PRO A 322 -48.17 5.84 30.56
N ILE A 323 -48.19 7.09 30.13
CA ILE A 323 -47.76 8.22 30.95
C ILE A 323 -49.00 8.69 31.72
N PRO A 324 -48.93 9.01 33.03
CA PRO A 324 -50.09 9.43 33.82
C PRO A 324 -50.87 10.66 33.32
N SER A 325 -50.35 11.39 32.32
CA SER A 325 -50.98 12.55 31.69
C SER A 325 -51.79 12.18 30.45
N ASN A 326 -52.75 13.03 30.04
CA ASN A 326 -53.60 12.87 28.84
C ASN A 326 -52.84 13.08 27.50
N THR A 327 -51.59 12.64 27.44
CA THR A 327 -50.62 12.84 26.35
C THR A 327 -50.79 11.78 25.26
N LYS A 328 -50.64 12.18 24.00
CA LYS A 328 -50.84 11.32 22.80
C LYS A 328 -49.69 10.34 22.52
N TYR A 329 -48.87 10.00 23.51
CA TYR A 329 -47.66 9.17 23.35
C TYR A 329 -47.39 8.34 24.61
N LEU A 330 -46.62 7.26 24.45
CA LEU A 330 -46.28 6.30 25.51
C LEU A 330 -44.76 6.25 25.72
N ASN A 331 -44.33 5.95 26.95
CA ASN A 331 -42.93 5.64 27.21
C ASN A 331 -42.57 4.29 26.61
N ILE A 332 -41.34 4.15 26.11
CA ILE A 332 -40.77 2.84 25.78
C ILE A 332 -39.85 2.43 26.92
N VAL A 333 -40.14 1.26 27.50
CA VAL A 333 -39.44 0.74 28.68
C VAL A 333 -39.08 -0.74 28.51
N LEU A 334 -38.18 -1.22 29.36
CA LEU A 334 -37.87 -2.64 29.50
C LEU A 334 -38.77 -3.27 30.57
N ASN A 335 -39.43 -4.39 30.26
CA ASN A 335 -40.26 -5.13 31.21
C ASN A 335 -40.11 -6.64 31.04
N PRO A 336 -40.49 -7.46 32.04
CA PRO A 336 -40.58 -8.90 31.87
C PRO A 336 -41.44 -9.25 30.65
N CYS A 337 -40.97 -10.19 29.83
CA CYS A 337 -41.72 -10.63 28.66
C CYS A 337 -43.01 -11.33 29.08
N ASP A 338 -44.12 -10.95 28.46
CA ASP A 338 -45.42 -11.57 28.61
C ASP A 338 -46.00 -11.82 27.22
N ALA A 339 -46.14 -13.11 26.87
CA ALA A 339 -46.61 -13.51 25.56
C ALA A 339 -48.02 -12.99 25.24
N GLY A 340 -48.87 -12.77 26.25
CA GLY A 340 -50.24 -12.25 26.11
C GLY A 340 -50.33 -10.72 26.02
N LYS A 341 -49.24 -9.99 26.26
CA LYS A 341 -49.28 -8.53 26.36
C LYS A 341 -49.10 -7.85 25.00
N ALA A 342 -50.17 -7.29 24.46
CA ALA A 342 -50.16 -6.61 23.16
C ALA A 342 -49.24 -5.38 23.11
N SER A 343 -48.99 -4.72 24.25
CA SER A 343 -48.09 -3.55 24.33
C SER A 343 -46.60 -3.91 24.11
N GLN A 344 -46.25 -5.21 24.16
CA GLN A 344 -44.92 -5.75 23.87
C GLN A 344 -44.79 -6.32 22.45
N LYS A 345 -45.84 -6.20 21.64
CA LYS A 345 -45.86 -6.71 20.27
C LYS A 345 -45.54 -5.60 19.28
N TRP A 346 -44.61 -5.90 18.38
CA TRP A 346 -44.00 -4.96 17.43
C TRP A 346 -43.99 -5.58 16.03
N SER A 347 -44.34 -4.76 15.03
CA SER A 347 -44.11 -5.04 13.62
C SER A 347 -43.07 -4.07 13.09
N VAL A 348 -42.44 -4.41 11.96
CA VAL A 348 -41.46 -3.52 11.33
C VAL A 348 -41.77 -3.32 9.86
N THR A 349 -41.51 -2.12 9.35
CA THR A 349 -41.74 -1.76 7.96
C THR A 349 -40.46 -1.88 7.13
N PRO A 350 -40.57 -2.00 5.78
CA PRO A 350 -39.39 -1.95 4.91
C PRO A 350 -38.58 -0.65 5.00
N THR A 351 -39.22 0.45 5.42
CA THR A 351 -38.58 1.76 5.65
C THR A 351 -37.82 1.84 6.98
N GLY A 352 -37.94 0.82 7.85
CA GLY A 352 -37.24 0.78 9.13
C GLY A 352 -38.01 1.35 10.31
N ASN A 353 -39.32 1.58 10.18
CA ASN A 353 -40.15 1.93 11.33
C ASN A 353 -40.41 0.69 12.19
N ILE A 354 -40.36 0.85 13.50
CA ILE A 354 -40.76 -0.18 14.48
C ILE A 354 -42.10 0.26 15.05
N VAL A 355 -43.16 -0.50 14.78
CA VAL A 355 -44.55 -0.12 15.06
C VAL A 355 -45.11 -1.01 16.16
N ASN A 356 -45.60 -0.41 17.23
CA ASN A 356 -46.31 -1.13 18.27
C ASN A 356 -47.68 -1.60 17.74
N THR A 357 -47.96 -2.90 17.81
CA THR A 357 -49.17 -3.44 17.18
C THR A 357 -50.46 -3.13 17.94
N ALA A 358 -50.38 -2.78 19.24
CA ALA A 358 -51.55 -2.41 20.03
C ALA A 358 -52.03 -0.97 19.72
N THR A 359 -51.10 -0.06 19.45
CA THR A 359 -51.40 1.38 19.30
C THR A 359 -51.24 1.89 17.87
N GLY A 360 -50.47 1.19 17.03
CA GLY A 360 -50.06 1.66 15.71
C GLY A 360 -48.98 2.75 15.76
N TYR A 361 -48.35 2.98 16.92
CA TYR A 361 -47.35 4.03 17.11
C TYR A 361 -45.93 3.54 16.82
N CYS A 362 -45.10 4.44 16.29
CA CYS A 362 -43.72 4.18 15.93
C CYS A 362 -42.77 4.47 17.10
N VAL A 363 -41.68 3.70 17.20
CA VAL A 363 -40.54 4.04 18.06
C VAL A 363 -39.92 5.35 17.55
N ASP A 364 -39.95 6.38 18.39
CA ASP A 364 -39.64 7.76 18.07
C ASP A 364 -38.59 8.32 19.05
N ILE A 365 -37.59 9.02 18.51
CA ILE A 365 -36.65 9.81 19.32
C ILE A 365 -37.35 11.11 19.73
N ASN A 366 -37.62 11.25 21.03
CA ASN A 366 -38.42 12.34 21.59
C ASN A 366 -37.95 13.72 21.11
N GLY A 367 -38.86 14.44 20.44
CA GLY A 367 -38.62 15.79 19.95
C GLY A 367 -37.50 15.92 18.91
N SER A 368 -37.14 14.82 18.24
CA SER A 368 -35.95 14.75 17.36
C SER A 368 -34.66 15.19 18.04
N ASN A 369 -34.57 15.03 19.37
CA ASN A 369 -33.39 15.37 20.14
C ASN A 369 -32.34 14.25 20.00
N TYR A 370 -31.37 14.44 19.10
CA TYR A 370 -30.35 13.43 18.81
C TYR A 370 -29.20 13.35 19.84
N LYS A 371 -29.37 13.91 21.04
CA LYS A 371 -28.39 13.83 22.13
C LYS A 371 -28.45 12.47 22.83
N SER A 372 -27.29 11.96 23.24
CA SER A 372 -27.20 10.77 24.10
C SER A 372 -27.97 11.01 25.41
N GLY A 373 -28.78 10.04 25.83
CA GLY A 373 -29.67 10.13 27.00
C GLY A 373 -31.10 10.53 26.67
N THR A 374 -31.41 10.86 25.40
CA THR A 374 -32.78 11.18 25.00
C THR A 374 -33.68 9.95 25.09
N GLY A 375 -34.80 10.04 25.81
CA GLY A 375 -35.76 8.95 25.91
C GLY A 375 -36.46 8.63 24.59
N LEU A 376 -36.70 7.35 24.35
CA LEU A 376 -37.52 6.89 23.22
C LEU A 376 -38.99 6.75 23.66
N LEU A 377 -39.89 7.09 22.74
CA LEU A 377 -41.33 7.08 22.96
C LEU A 377 -42.02 6.31 21.85
N ALA A 378 -43.22 5.80 22.11
CA ALA A 378 -44.12 5.39 21.06
C ALA A 378 -45.01 6.60 20.69
N TYR A 379 -44.86 7.09 19.47
CA TYR A 379 -45.54 8.28 18.94
C TYR A 379 -46.26 7.95 17.62
N PRO A 380 -47.36 8.64 17.25
CA PRO A 380 -48.00 8.45 15.94
C PRO A 380 -46.99 8.42 14.79
N CYS A 381 -47.03 7.34 13.99
CA CYS A 381 -46.17 7.20 12.82
C CYS A 381 -46.46 8.33 11.82
N ALA A 382 -45.43 9.00 11.32
CA ALA A 382 -45.60 10.02 10.28
C ALA A 382 -46.17 9.43 8.98
N ALA A 383 -46.95 10.26 8.29
CA ALA A 383 -47.44 9.96 6.95
C ALA A 383 -46.25 9.65 6.02
N GLY A 384 -46.27 8.46 5.41
CA GLY A 384 -45.22 8.00 4.49
C GLY A 384 -44.03 7.26 5.13
N GLY A 385 -43.93 7.19 6.47
CA GLY A 385 -42.92 6.34 7.15
C GLY A 385 -41.45 6.77 6.96
N THR A 386 -41.18 7.99 6.50
CA THR A 386 -39.83 8.50 6.20
C THR A 386 -39.30 9.51 7.23
N GLN A 387 -40.04 9.76 8.32
CA GLN A 387 -39.61 10.69 9.35
C GLN A 387 -38.34 10.18 10.04
N LYS A 388 -37.27 10.97 9.95
CA LYS A 388 -35.90 10.58 10.33
C LYS A 388 -35.74 10.11 11.78
N ASN A 389 -36.44 10.72 12.74
CA ASN A 389 -36.43 10.30 14.15
C ASN A 389 -37.28 9.06 14.46
N GLN A 390 -37.98 8.49 13.47
CA GLN A 390 -38.80 7.26 13.57
C GLN A 390 -38.27 6.11 12.69
N VAL A 391 -37.16 6.33 11.98
CA VAL A 391 -36.54 5.35 11.06
C VAL A 391 -35.31 4.74 11.73
N TRP A 392 -35.23 3.42 11.70
CA TRP A 392 -34.18 2.63 12.33
C TRP A 392 -33.56 1.64 11.34
N LYS A 393 -32.25 1.46 11.45
CA LYS A 393 -31.50 0.38 10.83
C LYS A 393 -31.66 -0.86 11.71
N LEU A 394 -32.38 -1.85 11.20
CA LEU A 394 -32.80 -3.04 11.95
C LEU A 394 -31.89 -4.26 11.68
N PRO A 395 -31.86 -5.24 12.60
CA PRO A 395 -31.24 -6.53 12.36
C PRO A 395 -31.79 -7.23 11.11
N ARG A 396 -30.91 -7.87 10.35
CA ARG A 396 -31.29 -8.59 9.13
C ARG A 396 -32.27 -9.73 9.42
N GLY A 397 -33.45 -9.66 8.82
CA GLY A 397 -34.54 -10.64 9.00
C GLY A 397 -35.64 -10.19 9.97
N ALA A 398 -35.51 -9.01 10.60
CA ALA A 398 -36.51 -8.47 11.52
C ALA A 398 -37.91 -8.28 10.88
N SER A 399 -37.99 -8.03 9.56
CA SER A 399 -39.24 -7.82 8.81
C SER A 399 -39.95 -9.10 8.34
N GLY A 400 -39.49 -10.29 8.74
CA GLY A 400 -40.10 -11.56 8.33
C GLY A 400 -39.97 -11.87 6.82
N SER A 401 -39.31 -11.02 6.04
CA SER A 401 -39.11 -11.22 4.62
C SER A 401 -38.13 -12.38 4.39
N LYS A 402 -38.64 -13.53 3.95
CA LYS A 402 -37.87 -14.66 3.35
C LYS A 402 -37.16 -14.31 2.03
N TYR A 403 -37.02 -13.03 1.67
CA TYR A 403 -36.67 -12.64 0.31
C TYR A 403 -35.16 -12.45 0.12
N HIS A 404 -34.64 -13.26 -0.81
CA HIS A 404 -33.40 -13.13 -1.55
C HIS A 404 -32.20 -12.58 -0.78
N MET A 405 -31.37 -13.51 -0.32
CA MET A 405 -30.03 -13.22 0.16
C MET A 405 -29.23 -12.53 -0.93
N ASP A 406 -28.97 -11.26 -0.68
CA ASP A 406 -27.74 -10.64 -1.10
C ASP A 406 -26.70 -10.86 0.02
N PRO A 407 -25.79 -11.85 -0.09
CA PRO A 407 -24.79 -12.10 0.94
C PRO A 407 -23.75 -10.98 1.07
N PHE A 408 -23.60 -10.12 0.06
CA PHE A 408 -22.51 -9.15 -0.02
C PHE A 408 -22.86 -7.82 0.64
N THR A 409 -24.03 -7.25 0.33
CA THR A 409 -24.43 -5.93 0.88
C THR A 409 -24.83 -5.98 2.35
N ASN A 410 -24.73 -7.17 2.95
CA ASN A 410 -24.99 -7.43 4.37
C ASN A 410 -23.72 -7.71 5.18
N LEU A 411 -22.55 -7.67 4.55
CA LEU A 411 -21.28 -7.62 5.27
C LEU A 411 -21.12 -6.22 5.89
N SER A 412 -20.30 -6.06 6.93
CA SER A 412 -19.99 -4.71 7.43
C SER A 412 -19.35 -3.88 6.31
N ILE A 413 -19.42 -2.55 6.39
CA ILE A 413 -18.89 -1.72 5.30
C ILE A 413 -17.38 -1.94 5.13
N GLU A 414 -16.68 -2.22 6.22
CA GLU A 414 -15.25 -2.57 6.25
C GLU A 414 -14.98 -3.91 5.53
N VAL A 415 -15.83 -4.91 5.74
CA VAL A 415 -15.70 -6.22 5.05
C VAL A 415 -16.11 -6.11 3.58
N GLN A 416 -17.12 -5.32 3.25
CA GLN A 416 -17.48 -5.01 1.86
C GLN A 416 -16.32 -4.32 1.15
N GLU A 417 -15.71 -3.30 1.78
CA GLU A 417 -14.55 -2.60 1.24
C GLU A 417 -13.35 -3.51 1.09
N MET A 418 -13.08 -4.37 2.09
CA MET A 418 -12.01 -5.37 2.04
C MET A 418 -12.20 -6.34 0.87
N ILE A 419 -13.42 -6.81 0.61
CA ILE A 419 -13.66 -7.71 -0.52
C ILE A 419 -13.55 -6.94 -1.84
N ILE A 420 -14.20 -5.78 -1.94
CA ILE A 420 -14.15 -4.92 -3.13
C ILE A 420 -12.70 -4.57 -3.50
N SER A 421 -11.86 -4.22 -2.54
CA SER A 421 -10.47 -3.81 -2.78
C SER A 421 -9.60 -4.94 -3.33
N ASN A 422 -10.00 -6.20 -3.10
CA ASN A 422 -9.29 -7.38 -3.60
C ASN A 422 -9.86 -7.94 -4.91
N LEU A 423 -10.98 -7.38 -5.42
CA LEU A 423 -11.59 -7.83 -6.67
C LEU A 423 -11.07 -7.05 -7.88
N PRO A 424 -10.72 -7.72 -8.99
CA PRO A 424 -10.43 -7.04 -10.25
C PRO A 424 -11.65 -6.25 -10.76
N LYS A 425 -11.44 -5.09 -11.41
CA LYS A 425 -12.54 -4.26 -11.99
C LYS A 425 -13.52 -5.07 -12.84
N ARG A 426 -13.02 -6.04 -13.63
CA ARG A 426 -13.85 -6.94 -14.44
C ARG A 426 -14.82 -7.77 -13.60
N THR A 427 -14.35 -8.30 -12.47
CA THR A 427 -15.19 -9.06 -11.54
C THR A 427 -16.22 -8.15 -10.90
N CYS A 428 -15.85 -6.93 -10.51
CA CYS A 428 -16.80 -5.93 -10.02
C CYS A 428 -17.92 -5.62 -11.04
N PHE A 429 -17.63 -5.62 -12.35
CA PHE A 429 -18.65 -5.42 -13.39
C PHE A 429 -19.66 -6.56 -13.41
N VAL A 430 -19.19 -7.80 -13.31
CA VAL A 430 -20.06 -8.98 -13.18
C VAL A 430 -20.89 -8.87 -11.89
N CYS A 431 -20.27 -8.44 -10.79
CA CYS A 431 -20.95 -8.20 -9.53
C CYS A 431 -22.08 -7.16 -9.65
N MET A 432 -21.88 -6.06 -10.39
CA MET A 432 -22.93 -5.05 -10.62
C MET A 432 -24.17 -5.62 -11.31
N GLN A 433 -24.03 -6.70 -12.09
CA GLN A 433 -25.13 -7.34 -12.82
C GLN A 433 -25.94 -8.34 -11.96
N VAL A 434 -25.49 -8.65 -10.75
CA VAL A 434 -26.13 -9.64 -9.87
C VAL A 434 -27.47 -9.15 -9.34
N CYS A 435 -27.53 -7.95 -8.76
CA CYS A 435 -28.77 -7.34 -8.27
C CYS A 435 -28.60 -5.81 -8.09
N ARG A 436 -29.72 -5.08 -7.94
CA ARG A 436 -29.72 -3.61 -7.78
C ARG A 436 -28.88 -3.12 -6.60
N SER A 437 -28.82 -3.90 -5.52
CA SER A 437 -28.03 -3.57 -4.33
C SER A 437 -26.52 -3.66 -4.63
N TRP A 438 -26.07 -4.72 -5.31
CA TRP A 438 -24.68 -4.86 -5.77
C TRP A 438 -24.32 -3.79 -6.78
N THR A 439 -25.24 -3.43 -7.67
CA THR A 439 -25.02 -2.32 -8.62
C THR A 439 -24.60 -1.05 -7.88
N THR A 440 -25.23 -0.75 -6.74
CA THR A 440 -24.95 0.46 -5.96
C THR A 440 -23.59 0.39 -5.25
N VAL A 441 -23.27 -0.78 -4.67
CA VAL A 441 -22.03 -0.97 -3.90
C VAL A 441 -20.81 -1.11 -4.80
N PHE A 442 -20.89 -1.91 -5.85
CA PHE A 442 -19.79 -2.17 -6.79
C PHE A 442 -19.60 -1.07 -7.83
N ALA A 443 -20.57 -0.15 -8.00
CA ALA A 443 -20.35 1.06 -8.82
C ALA A 443 -19.21 1.92 -8.26
N ARG A 444 -19.09 2.08 -6.94
CA ARG A 444 -18.06 2.92 -6.31
C ARG A 444 -16.63 2.57 -6.74
N PRO A 445 -16.11 1.34 -6.55
CA PRO A 445 -14.76 0.98 -6.96
C PRO A 445 -14.54 1.05 -8.49
N ILE A 446 -15.59 0.82 -9.28
CA ILE A 446 -15.50 0.87 -10.75
C ILE A 446 -15.33 2.31 -11.23
N TRP A 447 -16.15 3.22 -10.72
CA TRP A 447 -16.17 4.62 -11.14
C TRP A 447 -15.15 5.49 -10.42
N ARG A 448 -14.54 5.02 -9.31
CA ARG A 448 -13.51 5.76 -8.58
C ARG A 448 -12.30 6.12 -9.45
N SER A 449 -11.93 5.28 -10.41
CA SER A 449 -10.81 5.51 -11.34
C SER A 449 -11.22 5.17 -12.78
N ILE A 450 -11.24 6.18 -13.64
CA ILE A 450 -11.39 6.02 -15.09
C ILE A 450 -10.00 5.89 -15.70
N GLU A 451 -9.72 4.72 -16.29
CA GLU A 451 -8.46 4.40 -16.96
C GLU A 451 -8.73 4.10 -18.44
N ALA A 452 -8.32 5.02 -19.31
CA ALA A 452 -8.40 4.91 -20.76
C ALA A 452 -6.98 4.88 -21.35
N LEU A 453 -6.26 3.80 -21.08
CA LEU A 453 -4.86 3.59 -21.46
C LEU A 453 -4.72 2.51 -22.53
N ASP A 454 -3.76 2.68 -23.43
CA ASP A 454 -3.35 1.63 -24.36
C ASP A 454 -2.39 0.66 -23.68
N GLN A 455 -2.62 -0.65 -23.87
CA GLN A 455 -1.73 -1.72 -23.44
C GLN A 455 -1.23 -2.48 -24.68
N PRO A 456 -0.09 -3.17 -24.64
CA PRO A 456 0.55 -3.80 -25.81
C PRO A 456 -0.30 -4.87 -26.54
N THR A 457 -1.45 -5.26 -25.99
CA THR A 457 -2.35 -6.26 -26.60
C THR A 457 -3.46 -5.57 -27.40
N PHE A 458 -3.76 -6.12 -28.59
CA PHE A 458 -4.82 -5.65 -29.50
C PHE A 458 -6.21 -5.45 -28.84
N SER A 459 -6.44 -6.07 -27.67
CA SER A 459 -7.69 -6.00 -26.90
C SER A 459 -7.90 -4.70 -26.11
N ALA A 460 -6.86 -3.88 -25.88
CA ALA A 460 -6.94 -2.72 -25.00
C ALA A 460 -7.51 -1.47 -25.69
N ALA A 461 -7.10 -1.19 -26.93
CA ALA A 461 -7.70 -0.12 -27.73
C ALA A 461 -9.21 -0.32 -27.95
N GLN A 462 -9.66 -1.58 -28.06
CA GLN A 462 -11.09 -1.92 -28.09
C GLN A 462 -11.82 -1.49 -26.80
N ARG A 463 -11.15 -1.41 -25.64
CA ARG A 463 -11.78 -1.00 -24.38
C ARG A 463 -12.12 0.48 -24.36
N PHE A 464 -11.21 1.35 -24.85
CA PHE A 464 -11.49 2.78 -24.95
C PHE A 464 -12.68 3.04 -25.89
N TYR A 465 -12.65 2.48 -27.10
CA TYR A 465 -13.74 2.69 -28.07
C TYR A 465 -15.07 2.12 -27.56
N ARG A 466 -15.07 0.99 -26.85
CA ARG A 466 -16.27 0.46 -26.20
C ARG A 466 -16.78 1.33 -25.05
N LEU A 467 -15.88 1.88 -24.22
CA LEU A 467 -16.26 2.81 -23.15
C LEU A 467 -16.88 4.08 -23.74
N LYS A 468 -16.21 4.68 -24.72
CA LYS A 468 -16.71 5.85 -25.44
C LYS A 468 -18.07 5.57 -26.11
N GLN A 469 -18.18 4.49 -26.88
CA GLN A 469 -19.44 4.08 -27.50
C GLN A 469 -20.54 3.83 -26.48
N SER A 470 -20.21 3.27 -25.30
CA SER A 470 -21.20 3.03 -24.25
C SER A 470 -21.73 4.33 -23.63
N ILE A 471 -20.87 5.32 -23.42
CA ILE A 471 -21.26 6.65 -22.89
C ILE A 471 -22.01 7.46 -23.96
N GLU A 472 -21.63 7.31 -25.23
CA GLU A 472 -22.35 7.97 -26.33
C GLU A 472 -23.72 7.30 -26.58
N ALA A 473 -23.81 5.97 -26.47
CA ALA A 473 -25.04 5.22 -26.67
C ALA A 473 -26.07 5.44 -25.56
N ASP A 474 -25.64 5.72 -24.33
CA ASP A 474 -26.53 6.08 -23.22
C ASP A 474 -26.75 7.59 -23.07
N ASN A 475 -26.26 8.38 -24.04
CA ASN A 475 -26.35 9.84 -24.06
C ASN A 475 -25.81 10.50 -22.77
N GLY A 476 -24.77 9.92 -22.16
CA GLY A 476 -24.09 10.47 -21.00
C GLY A 476 -24.71 10.14 -19.63
N VAL A 477 -25.77 9.33 -19.59
CA VAL A 477 -26.51 9.02 -18.35
C VAL A 477 -25.62 8.39 -17.28
N ALA A 478 -24.67 7.53 -17.66
CA ALA A 478 -23.73 6.94 -16.71
C ALA A 478 -22.82 7.98 -16.03
N ILE A 479 -22.37 9.00 -16.78
CA ILE A 479 -21.53 10.08 -16.24
C ILE A 479 -22.35 10.95 -15.29
N GLN A 480 -23.57 11.33 -15.65
CA GLN A 480 -24.46 12.09 -14.77
C GLN A 480 -24.76 11.33 -13.47
N LYS A 481 -24.96 10.01 -13.55
CA LYS A 481 -25.30 9.18 -12.40
C LYS A 481 -24.11 8.94 -11.46
N TYR A 482 -22.90 8.71 -11.99
CA TYR A 482 -21.75 8.25 -11.20
C TYR A 482 -20.58 9.23 -11.16
N GLY A 483 -20.66 10.39 -11.82
CA GLY A 483 -19.58 11.37 -11.92
C GLY A 483 -19.05 11.83 -10.56
N HIS A 484 -19.95 11.99 -9.58
CA HIS A 484 -19.62 12.33 -8.19
C HIS A 484 -18.73 11.30 -7.46
N LEU A 485 -18.59 10.07 -7.99
CA LEU A 485 -17.74 9.02 -7.44
C LEU A 485 -16.31 9.05 -7.99
N ILE A 486 -16.07 9.74 -9.11
CA ILE A 486 -14.77 9.73 -9.78
C ILE A 486 -13.76 10.51 -8.93
N ARG A 487 -12.60 9.90 -8.68
CA ARG A 487 -11.48 10.51 -7.93
C ARG A 487 -10.20 10.57 -8.77
N THR A 488 -10.05 9.66 -9.72
CA THR A 488 -8.91 9.60 -10.62
C THR A 488 -9.37 9.51 -12.07
N LEU A 489 -8.79 10.35 -12.92
CA LEU A 489 -8.92 10.28 -14.38
C LEU A 489 -7.54 10.06 -14.98
N ASP A 490 -7.35 8.95 -15.69
CA ASP A 490 -6.10 8.57 -16.34
C ASP A 490 -6.36 8.14 -17.78
N THR A 491 -5.89 8.90 -18.77
CA THR A 491 -6.29 8.72 -20.18
C THR A 491 -5.17 9.07 -21.16
N CYS A 492 -5.05 8.33 -22.27
CA CYS A 492 -4.28 8.76 -23.45
C CYS A 492 -5.15 9.41 -24.55
N TYR A 493 -6.43 9.66 -24.25
CA TYR A 493 -7.42 10.21 -25.19
C TYR A 493 -7.99 11.53 -24.67
N LEU A 494 -7.61 12.65 -25.29
CA LEU A 494 -8.17 13.98 -25.02
C LEU A 494 -9.70 14.03 -25.23
N SER A 495 -10.20 13.25 -26.19
CA SER A 495 -11.63 13.09 -26.44
C SER A 495 -12.39 12.52 -25.24
N MET A 496 -11.75 11.77 -24.33
CA MET A 496 -12.38 11.31 -23.09
C MET A 496 -12.63 12.46 -22.12
N VAL A 497 -11.71 13.43 -22.05
CA VAL A 497 -11.86 14.63 -21.21
C VAL A 497 -13.04 15.46 -21.71
N ASP A 498 -13.11 15.68 -23.03
CA ASP A 498 -14.23 16.36 -23.69
C ASP A 498 -15.56 15.62 -23.51
N LEU A 499 -15.55 14.28 -23.62
CA LEU A 499 -16.74 13.45 -23.42
C LEU A 499 -17.29 13.59 -21.99
N ILE A 500 -16.43 13.60 -20.98
CA ILE A 500 -16.85 13.79 -19.58
C ILE A 500 -17.47 15.19 -19.41
N VAL A 501 -16.79 16.24 -19.87
CA VAL A 501 -17.26 17.63 -19.71
C VAL A 501 -18.60 17.85 -20.43
N LYS A 502 -18.77 17.33 -21.65
CA LYS A 502 -20.02 17.47 -22.41
C LYS A 502 -21.21 16.77 -21.76
N ASN A 503 -20.97 15.63 -21.14
CA ASN A 503 -22.01 14.79 -20.55
C ASN A 503 -22.21 15.02 -19.05
N ASP A 504 -21.53 16.01 -18.47
CA ASP A 504 -21.63 16.40 -17.07
C ASP A 504 -22.07 17.87 -16.90
N PRO A 505 -23.25 18.27 -17.42
CA PRO A 505 -23.71 19.66 -17.36
C PRO A 505 -23.95 20.13 -15.91
N GLU A 506 -24.29 19.22 -15.00
CA GLU A 506 -24.45 19.48 -13.57
C GLU A 506 -23.13 19.51 -12.78
N ARG A 507 -21.98 19.27 -13.46
CA ARG A 507 -20.63 19.28 -12.87
C ARG A 507 -20.49 18.29 -11.70
N THR A 508 -21.12 17.14 -11.82
CA THR A 508 -21.07 16.06 -10.82
C THR A 508 -19.64 15.55 -10.59
N CYS A 509 -18.74 15.66 -11.58
CA CYS A 509 -17.32 15.32 -11.48
C CYS A 509 -16.48 16.41 -10.79
N ALA A 510 -16.93 16.96 -9.65
CA ALA A 510 -16.27 18.06 -8.92
C ALA A 510 -15.34 17.61 -7.78
N HIS A 511 -15.03 16.30 -7.69
CA HIS A 511 -14.25 15.71 -6.60
C HIS A 511 -13.00 14.94 -7.07
N LEU A 512 -12.50 15.22 -8.27
CA LEU A 512 -11.25 14.66 -8.77
C LEU A 512 -10.09 15.04 -7.83
N LYS A 513 -9.28 14.04 -7.47
CA LYS A 513 -8.04 14.19 -6.71
C LYS A 513 -6.80 14.07 -7.60
N LYS A 514 -6.88 13.28 -8.67
CA LYS A 514 -5.79 13.06 -9.63
C LYS A 514 -6.29 13.07 -11.08
N MET A 515 -5.59 13.78 -11.94
CA MET A 515 -5.82 13.78 -13.39
C MET A 515 -4.50 13.58 -14.15
N VAL A 516 -4.49 12.61 -15.06
CA VAL A 516 -3.35 12.29 -15.93
C VAL A 516 -3.84 12.18 -17.37
N VAL A 517 -3.25 12.97 -18.26
CA VAL A 517 -3.51 12.95 -19.69
C VAL A 517 -2.20 12.63 -20.41
N HIS A 518 -2.05 11.37 -20.80
CA HIS A 518 -0.92 10.84 -21.56
C HIS A 518 -0.96 11.25 -23.03
N SER A 519 0.17 11.08 -23.72
CA SER A 519 0.26 11.23 -25.17
C SER A 519 0.00 9.93 -25.91
N LYS A 520 -0.59 10.03 -27.11
CA LYS A 520 -0.68 8.92 -28.07
C LYS A 520 0.64 8.59 -28.78
N ALA A 521 1.61 9.50 -28.76
CA ALA A 521 2.95 9.28 -29.30
C ALA A 521 3.83 8.41 -28.38
N ASP A 522 3.31 7.97 -27.23
CA ASP A 522 4.01 7.10 -26.30
C ASP A 522 4.44 5.77 -26.97
N PRO A 523 5.70 5.32 -26.81
CA PRO A 523 6.18 4.07 -27.39
C PRO A 523 5.47 2.82 -26.87
N ARG A 524 4.73 2.92 -25.76
CA ARG A 524 3.85 1.84 -25.25
C ARG A 524 2.56 1.68 -26.08
N VAL A 525 2.22 2.67 -26.92
CA VAL A 525 1.07 2.66 -27.83
C VAL A 525 1.47 2.02 -29.17
N PRO A 526 0.87 0.89 -29.58
CA PRO A 526 1.22 0.23 -30.83
C PRO A 526 0.95 1.11 -32.06
N PRO A 527 1.80 1.09 -33.10
CA PRO A 527 1.68 1.95 -34.30
C PRO A 527 0.31 1.89 -34.99
N ALA A 528 -0.35 0.72 -34.98
CA ALA A 528 -1.66 0.51 -35.60
C ALA A 528 -2.80 1.37 -35.00
N PHE A 529 -2.63 1.91 -33.78
CA PHE A 529 -3.65 2.71 -33.09
C PHE A 529 -3.34 4.22 -33.08
N ARG A 530 -2.18 4.63 -33.60
CA ARG A 530 -1.81 6.05 -33.74
C ARG A 530 -2.60 6.77 -34.83
N ALA A 531 -3.21 6.03 -35.76
CA ALA A 531 -3.83 6.57 -36.98
C ALA A 531 -5.36 6.81 -36.91
N ASN A 532 -6.08 6.36 -35.87
CA ASN A 532 -7.54 6.20 -35.94
C ASN A 532 -8.41 7.31 -35.29
N GLU A 533 -7.84 8.37 -34.69
CA GLU A 533 -8.66 9.52 -34.25
C GLU A 533 -8.71 10.67 -35.27
N THR A 534 -7.96 10.59 -36.37
CA THR A 534 -7.97 11.62 -37.42
C THR A 534 -9.05 11.39 -38.48
N ALA A 535 -9.74 10.24 -38.49
CA ALA A 535 -10.54 9.81 -39.65
C ALA A 535 -12.06 10.05 -39.57
N THR A 536 -12.62 10.57 -38.48
CA THR A 536 -14.07 10.87 -38.42
C THR A 536 -14.33 12.24 -37.77
N LYS A 537 -14.71 13.22 -38.61
CA LYS A 537 -15.21 14.58 -38.29
C LYS A 537 -14.64 15.22 -37.00
N LYS A 538 -13.49 15.92 -37.10
CA LYS A 538 -12.84 16.64 -35.99
C LYS A 538 -13.69 17.83 -35.47
N PRO A 539 -14.23 17.81 -34.25
CA PRO A 539 -14.21 19.02 -33.42
C PRO A 539 -12.73 19.43 -33.20
N GLY A 540 -12.44 20.73 -33.30
CA GLY A 540 -11.06 21.26 -33.28
C GLY A 540 -10.30 20.89 -31.99
N LEU A 541 -9.00 20.63 -32.11
CA LEU A 541 -8.10 20.28 -30.99
C LEU A 541 -8.21 21.29 -29.83
N ASN A 542 -8.42 22.57 -30.15
CA ASN A 542 -8.64 23.65 -29.17
C ASN A 542 -9.90 23.43 -28.29
N VAL A 543 -10.96 22.81 -28.83
CA VAL A 543 -12.19 22.47 -28.08
C VAL A 543 -11.92 21.38 -27.04
N GLN A 544 -11.01 20.45 -27.32
CA GLN A 544 -10.66 19.39 -26.37
C GLN A 544 -9.76 19.91 -25.24
N LYS A 545 -8.90 20.91 -25.52
CA LYS A 545 -8.06 21.57 -24.50
C LYS A 545 -8.87 22.46 -23.57
N SER A 546 -9.92 23.14 -24.06
CA SER A 546 -10.81 23.92 -23.20
C SER A 546 -11.56 23.04 -22.18
N ALA A 547 -11.81 21.77 -22.50
CA ALA A 547 -12.37 20.80 -21.56
C ALA A 547 -11.44 20.51 -20.36
N ILE A 548 -10.11 20.51 -20.56
CA ILE A 548 -9.15 20.40 -19.44
C ILE A 548 -9.34 21.58 -18.49
N ALA A 549 -9.32 22.81 -19.02
CA ALA A 549 -9.50 24.02 -18.22
C ALA A 549 -10.86 24.01 -17.50
N ALA A 550 -11.93 23.51 -18.12
CA ALA A 550 -13.23 23.37 -17.50
C ALA A 550 -13.20 22.41 -16.30
N LEU A 551 -12.61 21.21 -16.43
CA LEU A 551 -12.50 20.27 -15.31
C LEU A 551 -11.69 20.86 -14.15
N LEU A 552 -10.57 21.54 -14.44
CA LEU A 552 -9.75 22.17 -13.41
C LEU A 552 -10.53 23.24 -12.63
N ARG A 553 -11.34 24.06 -13.33
CA ARG A 553 -12.16 25.11 -12.69
C ARG A 553 -13.21 24.59 -11.72
N TYR A 554 -13.72 23.37 -11.91
CA TYR A 554 -14.76 22.79 -11.05
C TYR A 554 -14.19 21.84 -9.99
N ASN A 555 -12.90 21.48 -10.08
CA ASN A 555 -12.23 20.57 -9.15
C ASN A 555 -11.24 21.33 -8.27
N HIS A 556 -11.76 22.08 -7.30
CA HIS A 556 -10.98 22.86 -6.33
C HIS A 556 -10.15 22.02 -5.34
N ASP A 557 -10.35 20.70 -5.39
CA ASP A 557 -9.85 19.72 -4.45
C ASP A 557 -8.74 18.82 -5.05
N LEU A 558 -8.34 19.12 -6.30
CA LEU A 558 -7.39 18.37 -7.10
C LEU A 558 -5.97 18.53 -6.53
N ARG A 559 -5.29 17.41 -6.30
CA ARG A 559 -3.93 17.39 -5.72
C ARG A 559 -2.85 17.08 -6.75
N THR A 560 -3.17 16.28 -7.77
CA THR A 560 -2.20 15.86 -8.78
C THR A 560 -2.72 16.11 -10.20
N LEU A 561 -1.93 16.81 -11.01
CA LEU A 561 -2.18 17.02 -12.44
C LEU A 561 -0.96 16.62 -13.26
N SER A 562 -1.15 15.82 -14.31
CA SER A 562 -0.12 15.44 -15.26
C SER A 562 -0.62 15.57 -16.69
N LEU A 563 0.01 16.43 -17.49
CA LEU A 563 -0.33 16.70 -18.89
C LEU A 563 0.87 16.35 -19.78
N HIS A 564 0.63 15.53 -20.81
CA HIS A 564 1.67 15.09 -21.74
C HIS A 564 1.36 15.48 -23.20
N CYS A 565 2.40 15.77 -23.98
CA CYS A 565 2.40 16.16 -25.41
C CYS A 565 1.27 17.14 -25.77
N GLU A 566 0.31 16.71 -26.60
CA GLU A 566 -0.73 17.55 -27.16
C GLU A 566 -1.58 18.23 -26.08
N ALA A 567 -1.76 17.59 -24.91
CA ALA A 567 -2.49 18.16 -23.77
C ALA A 567 -1.73 19.30 -23.07
N ALA A 568 -0.39 19.28 -23.18
CA ALA A 568 0.50 20.27 -22.59
C ALA A 568 0.92 21.39 -23.57
N HIS A 569 0.73 21.19 -24.88
CA HIS A 569 1.11 22.19 -25.89
C HIS A 569 0.32 23.51 -25.73
N PRO A 570 0.94 24.66 -26.07
CA PRO A 570 0.26 25.94 -26.10
C PRO A 570 -0.96 25.93 -27.03
N ASP A 571 -1.91 26.82 -26.76
CA ASP A 571 -3.03 27.07 -27.65
C ASP A 571 -2.54 27.94 -28.83
N MET A 572 -3.22 27.89 -29.97
CA MET A 572 -2.88 28.72 -31.13
C MET A 572 -3.90 29.87 -31.22
N GLY A 573 -3.41 31.11 -31.23
CA GLY A 573 -4.21 32.31 -31.45
C GLY A 573 -4.77 32.39 -32.86
N GLU A 574 -5.68 33.33 -33.10
CA GLU A 574 -6.27 33.57 -34.43
C GLU A 574 -5.23 33.98 -35.47
N ASP A 575 -4.12 34.56 -35.03
CA ASP A 575 -2.96 34.93 -35.85
C ASP A 575 -1.99 33.75 -36.12
N GLY A 576 -2.33 32.55 -35.66
CA GLY A 576 -1.53 31.34 -35.82
C GLY A 576 -0.30 31.27 -34.90
N LYS A 577 -0.18 32.17 -33.91
CA LYS A 577 0.92 32.15 -32.94
C LYS A 577 0.56 31.37 -31.68
N PRO A 578 1.55 30.77 -30.98
CA PRO A 578 1.32 30.18 -29.68
C PRO A 578 0.83 31.25 -28.68
N VAL A 579 -0.18 30.92 -27.88
CA VAL A 579 -0.67 31.72 -26.74
C VAL A 579 -0.65 30.88 -25.47
N GLU A 580 -0.74 31.54 -24.31
CA GLU A 580 -0.74 30.88 -23.01
C GLU A 580 -1.83 29.78 -22.96
N PRO A 581 -1.50 28.56 -22.48
CA PRO A 581 -2.48 27.49 -22.41
C PRO A 581 -3.62 27.85 -21.44
N ASN A 582 -4.87 27.69 -21.88
CA ASN A 582 -6.05 28.01 -21.06
C ASN A 582 -6.14 27.27 -19.72
N TRP A 583 -5.52 26.10 -19.60
CA TRP A 583 -5.48 25.32 -18.36
C TRP A 583 -4.63 25.98 -17.27
N MET A 584 -3.71 26.89 -17.63
CA MET A 584 -2.78 27.54 -16.69
C MET A 584 -3.50 28.48 -15.72
N GLY A 585 -4.42 29.29 -16.25
CA GLY A 585 -5.30 30.14 -15.45
C GLY A 585 -6.38 29.36 -14.68
N ALA A 586 -6.54 28.07 -14.96
CA ALA A 586 -7.53 27.21 -14.32
C ALA A 586 -6.95 26.34 -13.18
N LEU A 587 -5.64 26.39 -12.93
CA LEU A 587 -4.99 25.57 -11.90
C LEU A 587 -5.58 25.86 -10.50
N PRO A 588 -6.02 24.84 -9.74
CA PRO A 588 -6.54 25.02 -8.39
C PRO A 588 -5.41 25.24 -7.37
N GLU A 589 -5.69 25.99 -6.31
CA GLU A 589 -4.73 26.28 -5.24
C GLU A 589 -4.33 25.03 -4.44
N SER A 590 -5.21 24.01 -4.40
CA SER A 590 -5.01 22.73 -3.71
C SER A 590 -3.95 21.82 -4.34
N LEU A 591 -3.40 22.21 -5.50
CA LEU A 591 -2.52 21.36 -6.29
C LEU A 591 -1.19 21.15 -5.56
N GLU A 592 -0.82 19.89 -5.32
CA GLU A 592 0.40 19.47 -4.64
C GLU A 592 1.50 19.07 -5.64
N SER A 593 1.11 18.48 -6.78
CA SER A 593 2.01 18.04 -7.84
C SER A 593 1.50 18.40 -9.24
N LEU A 594 2.36 19.04 -10.04
CA LEU A 594 2.11 19.39 -11.43
C LEU A 594 3.21 18.81 -12.34
N VAL A 595 2.80 18.04 -13.33
CA VAL A 595 3.67 17.50 -14.38
C VAL A 595 3.19 17.98 -15.73
N VAL A 596 4.09 18.58 -16.49
CA VAL A 596 3.84 19.05 -17.85
C VAL A 596 5.00 18.57 -18.72
N ASN A 597 4.73 17.64 -19.64
CA ASN A 597 5.77 16.95 -20.40
C ASN A 597 5.49 16.98 -21.90
N THR A 598 6.38 17.56 -22.68
CA THR A 598 6.25 17.78 -24.13
C THR A 598 7.44 17.18 -24.88
N PRO A 599 7.59 15.84 -24.93
CA PRO A 599 8.74 15.20 -25.58
C PRO A 599 8.78 15.50 -27.08
N CYS A 600 9.97 15.82 -27.58
CA CYS A 600 10.26 16.02 -29.00
C CYS A 600 10.19 14.70 -29.77
N PHE A 601 9.08 14.39 -30.42
CA PHE A 601 9.05 13.35 -31.46
C PHE A 601 8.86 14.01 -32.83
N GLY A 602 9.93 14.01 -33.64
CA GLY A 602 9.89 14.43 -35.04
C GLY A 602 10.28 15.88 -35.33
N SER A 603 10.60 16.14 -36.59
CA SER A 603 11.21 17.34 -37.20
C SER A 603 10.45 18.67 -37.06
N TYR A 604 9.44 18.77 -36.20
CA TYR A 604 8.71 20.01 -35.96
C TYR A 604 9.36 20.79 -34.82
N GLN A 605 10.21 21.75 -35.19
CA GLN A 605 10.68 22.82 -34.30
C GLN A 605 9.82 24.05 -34.58
N PRO A 606 9.02 24.57 -33.62
CA PRO A 606 8.41 25.87 -33.81
C PRO A 606 9.52 26.91 -34.00
N PRO A 607 9.35 27.88 -34.91
CA PRO A 607 10.30 28.96 -35.06
C PRO A 607 10.45 29.70 -33.72
N ILE A 608 11.70 29.85 -33.28
CA ILE A 608 12.15 30.43 -31.99
C ILE A 608 11.85 31.95 -31.90
N SER A 609 11.00 32.52 -32.78
CA SER A 609 11.05 33.97 -33.07
C SER A 609 9.72 34.72 -33.07
N SER A 610 8.68 34.30 -32.35
CA SER A 610 7.56 35.24 -32.12
C SER A 610 6.96 35.06 -30.74
N ALA A 611 7.18 36.06 -29.91
CA ALA A 611 6.53 36.28 -28.63
C ALA A 611 5.05 35.84 -28.66
N CYS A 612 4.60 35.18 -27.59
CA CYS A 612 3.22 35.31 -27.19
C CYS A 612 2.96 36.82 -27.05
N SER A 613 2.07 37.38 -27.86
CA SER A 613 1.60 38.75 -27.65
C SER A 613 1.11 38.85 -26.20
N PRO A 614 1.53 39.87 -25.42
CA PRO A 614 1.03 40.04 -24.07
C PRO A 614 -0.48 40.27 -24.17
N SER A 615 -1.27 39.24 -23.82
CA SER A 615 -2.68 39.47 -23.57
C SER A 615 -2.81 40.40 -22.36
N ALA A 616 -3.84 41.24 -22.41
CA ALA A 616 -4.17 42.30 -21.46
C ALA A 616 -3.90 41.90 -19.99
N PRO A 617 -3.60 42.88 -19.09
CA PRO A 617 -3.24 42.61 -17.70
C PRO A 617 -4.29 41.73 -17.02
N HIS A 618 -4.00 40.44 -16.95
CA HIS A 618 -4.85 39.49 -16.27
C HIS A 618 -4.70 39.73 -14.76
N PRO A 619 -5.79 39.65 -13.98
CA PRO A 619 -5.71 39.77 -12.52
C PRO A 619 -4.67 38.77 -12.00
N LEU A 620 -3.82 39.25 -11.08
CA LEU A 620 -2.71 38.50 -10.48
C LEU A 620 -3.09 37.02 -10.31
N PRO A 621 -2.44 36.08 -11.03
CA PRO A 621 -2.82 34.68 -10.97
C PRO A 621 -2.62 34.13 -9.56
N ARG A 622 -3.59 33.35 -9.08
CA ARG A 622 -3.59 32.77 -7.72
C ARG A 622 -2.28 32.04 -7.40
N SER A 623 -1.76 32.26 -6.19
CA SER A 623 -0.57 31.58 -5.67
C SER A 623 -0.85 30.09 -5.47
N LEU A 624 0.07 29.23 -5.92
CA LEU A 624 0.02 27.78 -5.78
C LEU A 624 0.76 27.36 -4.51
N ILE A 625 0.25 27.79 -3.35
CA ILE A 625 0.92 27.62 -2.06
C ILE A 625 1.07 26.16 -1.62
N HIS A 626 0.26 25.25 -2.14
CA HIS A 626 0.34 23.83 -1.83
C HIS A 626 1.25 23.05 -2.79
N LEU A 627 1.72 23.67 -3.87
CA LEU A 627 2.50 22.98 -4.89
C LEU A 627 3.92 22.70 -4.39
N GLN A 628 4.22 21.43 -4.18
CA GLN A 628 5.52 20.94 -3.71
C GLN A 628 6.36 20.37 -4.85
N LYS A 629 5.73 19.86 -5.91
CA LYS A 629 6.40 19.19 -7.02
C LYS A 629 5.99 19.77 -8.36
N LEU A 630 6.98 20.22 -9.13
CA LEU A 630 6.79 20.77 -10.47
C LEU A 630 7.75 20.10 -11.45
N ILE A 631 7.20 19.49 -12.51
CA ILE A 631 7.97 18.89 -13.59
C ILE A 631 7.58 19.58 -14.89
N MET A 632 8.54 20.22 -15.54
CA MET A 632 8.38 20.86 -16.84
C MET A 632 9.43 20.27 -17.79
N GLN A 633 9.01 19.32 -18.62
CA GLN A 633 9.88 18.61 -19.57
C GLN A 633 9.50 18.98 -21.01
N GLY A 634 10.51 19.23 -21.86
CA GLY A 634 10.33 19.55 -23.29
C GLY A 634 10.39 21.04 -23.65
N PRO A 635 10.59 21.38 -24.93
CA PRO A 635 10.91 22.74 -25.38
C PRO A 635 9.70 23.67 -25.50
N TYR A 636 8.47 23.16 -25.37
CA TYR A 636 7.24 23.92 -25.62
C TYR A 636 6.76 24.75 -24.41
N ILE A 637 7.42 24.62 -23.27
CA ILE A 637 7.19 25.43 -22.08
C ILE A 637 8.44 26.30 -21.89
N ASN A 638 8.57 27.36 -22.69
CA ASN A 638 9.66 28.33 -22.63
C ASN A 638 9.12 29.74 -22.33
N GLY A 639 10.01 30.68 -22.03
CA GLY A 639 9.68 32.10 -21.83
C GLY A 639 8.86 32.43 -20.56
N SER A 640 7.95 33.40 -20.71
CA SER A 640 7.15 33.99 -19.60
C SER A 640 6.36 32.97 -18.81
N VAL A 641 5.81 31.96 -19.48
CA VAL A 641 4.99 30.89 -18.87
C VAL A 641 5.72 30.15 -17.75
N ARG A 642 6.99 29.79 -17.99
CA ARG A 642 7.82 29.08 -17.01
C ARG A 642 8.11 29.96 -15.80
N LEU A 643 8.49 31.22 -16.05
CA LEU A 643 8.80 32.18 -15.00
C LEU A 643 7.56 32.51 -14.15
N ASP A 644 6.40 32.65 -14.78
CA ASP A 644 5.14 32.94 -14.09
C ASP A 644 4.68 31.77 -13.21
N LEU A 645 4.83 30.52 -13.65
CA LEU A 645 4.59 29.36 -12.79
C LEU A 645 5.53 29.35 -11.59
N LEU A 646 6.84 29.57 -11.78
CA LEU A 646 7.81 29.57 -10.68
C LEU A 646 7.51 30.68 -9.67
N ARG A 647 7.14 31.89 -10.11
CA ARG A 647 6.75 33.00 -9.23
C ARG A 647 5.53 32.69 -8.35
N ARG A 648 4.70 31.71 -8.73
CA ARG A 648 3.48 31.32 -8.01
C ARG A 648 3.71 30.21 -6.97
N CYS A 649 4.90 29.63 -6.85
CA CYS A 649 5.13 28.40 -6.07
C CYS A 649 6.10 28.61 -4.89
N PRO A 650 5.68 29.29 -3.80
CA PRO A 650 6.56 29.62 -2.66
C PRO A 650 7.02 28.40 -1.85
N ASN A 651 6.24 27.32 -1.85
CA ASN A 651 6.53 26.09 -1.10
C ASN A 651 7.03 24.95 -2.01
N LEU A 652 7.56 25.29 -3.18
CA LEU A 652 8.09 24.29 -4.12
C LEU A 652 9.33 23.61 -3.53
N GLU A 653 9.32 22.27 -3.47
CA GLU A 653 10.41 21.46 -2.92
C GLU A 653 11.20 20.72 -4.00
N VAL A 654 10.51 20.31 -5.07
CA VAL A 654 11.03 19.47 -6.16
C VAL A 654 10.74 20.10 -7.52
N LEU A 655 11.81 20.36 -8.29
CA LEU A 655 11.71 20.96 -9.62
C LEU A 655 12.45 20.12 -10.67
N ARG A 656 11.81 19.86 -11.81
CA ARG A 656 12.48 19.34 -13.01
C ARG A 656 12.28 20.28 -14.17
N LEU A 657 13.37 20.66 -14.83
CA LEU A 657 13.38 21.60 -15.96
C LEU A 657 14.07 20.98 -17.17
N TYR A 658 13.53 21.27 -18.35
CA TYR A 658 14.28 21.18 -19.61
C TYR A 658 14.78 22.56 -20.01
N ILE A 659 16.10 22.78 -20.00
CA ILE A 659 16.74 24.04 -20.36
C ILE A 659 17.36 23.92 -21.75
N ARG A 660 17.01 24.87 -22.61
CA ARG A 660 17.73 25.22 -23.82
C ARG A 660 17.93 26.72 -23.73
N GLU A 661 19.15 27.22 -23.90
CA GLU A 661 19.41 28.67 -23.81
C GLU A 661 18.53 29.41 -24.83
N ASP A 662 17.43 29.97 -24.33
CA ASP A 662 16.38 30.67 -25.04
C ASP A 662 16.48 32.15 -24.65
N PRO A 663 16.48 33.10 -25.61
CA PRO A 663 16.50 34.53 -25.29
C PRO A 663 15.36 34.99 -24.37
N LEU A 664 14.24 34.26 -24.32
CA LEU A 664 13.03 34.64 -23.56
C LEU A 664 13.05 34.21 -22.10
N ASP A 665 13.82 33.19 -21.72
CA ASP A 665 14.00 32.74 -20.34
C ASP A 665 15.40 32.14 -20.12
N PRO A 666 16.45 32.96 -20.21
CA PRO A 666 17.82 32.47 -20.02
C PRO A 666 17.96 31.87 -18.62
N CYS A 667 18.82 30.86 -18.52
CA CYS A 667 19.00 30.09 -17.27
C CYS A 667 19.41 31.00 -16.09
N SER A 668 20.08 32.13 -16.34
CA SER A 668 20.35 33.18 -15.34
C SER A 668 19.09 33.80 -14.73
N VAL A 669 18.07 34.11 -15.55
CA VAL A 669 16.80 34.70 -15.08
C VAL A 669 15.99 33.66 -14.32
N ILE A 670 15.98 32.40 -14.78
CA ILE A 670 15.37 31.29 -14.03
C ILE A 670 16.01 31.19 -12.64
N SER A 671 17.34 31.26 -12.56
CA SER A 671 18.09 31.19 -11.30
C SER A 671 17.68 32.31 -10.33
N GLU A 672 17.51 33.53 -10.82
CA GLU A 672 17.07 34.68 -10.01
C GLU A 672 15.63 34.49 -9.47
N VAL A 673 14.72 33.99 -10.31
CA VAL A 673 13.34 33.69 -9.88
C VAL A 673 13.31 32.59 -8.83
N LEU A 674 14.08 31.52 -9.02
CA LEU A 674 14.17 30.43 -8.04
C LEU A 674 14.68 30.94 -6.68
N ALA A 675 15.72 31.77 -6.69
CA ALA A 675 16.30 32.32 -5.46
C ALA A 675 15.35 33.25 -4.70
N SER A 676 14.50 34.00 -5.42
CA SER A 676 13.60 35.00 -4.83
C SER A 676 12.21 34.45 -4.48
N HIS A 677 11.70 33.48 -5.22
CA HIS A 677 10.30 33.02 -5.12
C HIS A 677 10.14 31.56 -4.67
N CYS A 678 11.20 30.74 -4.65
CA CYS A 678 11.11 29.31 -4.27
C CYS A 678 12.09 28.96 -3.13
N PRO A 679 11.96 29.55 -1.93
CA PRO A 679 12.93 29.39 -0.84
C PRO A 679 13.03 27.95 -0.28
N GLN A 680 11.99 27.13 -0.45
CA GLN A 680 11.94 25.74 0.03
C GLN A 680 12.51 24.73 -0.99
N LEU A 681 13.02 25.21 -2.14
CA LEU A 681 13.47 24.34 -3.21
C LEU A 681 14.79 23.64 -2.84
N THR A 682 14.72 22.31 -2.69
CA THR A 682 15.85 21.48 -2.25
C THR A 682 16.20 20.36 -3.22
N ALA A 683 15.36 20.08 -4.22
CA ALA A 683 15.63 19.08 -5.23
C ALA A 683 15.44 19.65 -6.64
N ILE A 684 16.47 19.54 -7.48
CA ILE A 684 16.40 19.97 -8.88
C ILE A 684 16.96 18.93 -9.84
N ARG A 685 16.27 18.77 -10.96
CA ARG A 685 16.76 18.06 -12.15
C ARG A 685 16.76 18.98 -13.35
N VAL A 686 17.90 19.05 -14.04
CA VAL A 686 18.07 19.83 -15.26
C VAL A 686 18.39 18.88 -16.41
N ASP A 687 17.55 18.89 -17.43
CA ASP A 687 17.77 18.20 -18.70
C ASP A 687 18.02 19.25 -19.81
N GLY A 688 18.89 18.99 -20.80
CA GLY A 688 19.04 19.84 -22.00
C GLY A 688 20.43 20.49 -22.19
N GLN A 689 20.50 21.63 -22.89
CA GLN A 689 21.75 22.31 -23.26
C GLN A 689 21.80 23.72 -22.67
N THR A 690 22.86 24.01 -21.91
CA THR A 690 23.11 25.31 -21.25
C THR A 690 24.61 25.62 -21.28
N HIS A 691 25.04 26.76 -20.74
CA HIS A 691 26.46 27.06 -20.51
C HIS A 691 26.86 26.85 -19.04
N ASP A 692 28.13 26.53 -18.80
CA ASP A 692 28.69 26.33 -17.44
C ASP A 692 28.43 27.51 -16.49
N LYS A 693 28.58 28.74 -16.99
CA LYS A 693 28.30 29.95 -16.19
C LYS A 693 26.84 30.01 -15.75
N SER A 694 25.90 29.78 -16.66
CA SER A 694 24.46 29.83 -16.36
C SER A 694 24.06 28.72 -15.39
N LEU A 695 24.57 27.50 -15.58
CA LEU A 695 24.30 26.37 -14.70
C LEU A 695 24.89 26.59 -13.29
N SER A 696 26.06 27.25 -13.19
CA SER A 696 26.65 27.61 -11.90
C SER A 696 25.80 28.61 -11.10
N LEU A 697 25.09 29.53 -11.79
CA LEU A 697 24.14 30.45 -11.15
C LEU A 697 22.91 29.71 -10.64
N LEU A 698 22.40 28.75 -11.40
CA LEU A 698 21.26 27.91 -11.02
C LEU A 698 21.59 27.03 -9.82
N LEU A 699 22.78 26.44 -9.79
CA LEU A 699 23.27 25.76 -8.59
C LEU A 699 23.35 26.71 -7.39
N GLY A 700 23.69 27.98 -7.60
CA GLY A 700 23.70 29.01 -6.57
C GLY A 700 22.32 29.50 -6.09
N SER A 701 21.22 29.10 -6.74
CA SER A 701 19.90 29.67 -6.45
C SER A 701 19.19 29.07 -5.23
N SER A 702 19.69 27.96 -4.66
CA SER A 702 19.05 27.36 -3.48
C SER A 702 19.45 28.10 -2.20
N ALA A 703 18.46 28.62 -1.48
CA ALA A 703 18.64 29.35 -0.22
C ALA A 703 19.02 28.42 0.95
N THR A 704 18.54 27.18 0.94
CA THR A 704 18.71 26.20 2.03
C THR A 704 19.74 25.11 1.71
N GLY A 705 20.24 25.08 0.47
CA GLY A 705 21.18 24.10 -0.04
C GLY A 705 20.50 22.90 -0.70
N TRP A 706 21.09 22.41 -1.79
CA TRP A 706 20.54 21.27 -2.53
C TRP A 706 20.65 19.96 -1.73
N LYS A 707 19.52 19.26 -1.58
CA LYS A 707 19.46 17.85 -1.13
C LYS A 707 19.56 16.88 -2.31
N SER A 708 19.00 17.23 -3.46
CA SER A 708 19.07 16.41 -4.67
C SER A 708 19.43 17.25 -5.88
N PHE A 709 20.47 16.84 -6.61
CA PHE A 709 20.86 17.47 -7.87
C PHE A 709 21.01 16.40 -8.96
N MET A 710 20.32 16.60 -10.08
CA MET A 710 20.45 15.75 -11.27
C MET A 710 20.69 16.59 -12.51
N PHE A 711 21.68 16.21 -13.31
CA PHE A 711 21.97 16.86 -14.57
C PHE A 711 22.11 15.84 -15.71
N ASN A 712 21.44 16.10 -16.83
CA ASN A 712 21.59 15.40 -18.09
C ASN A 712 21.66 16.42 -19.23
N GLY A 713 22.86 16.59 -19.81
CA GLY A 713 23.08 17.55 -20.90
C GLY A 713 24.30 17.21 -21.76
N SER A 714 24.83 18.21 -22.44
CA SER A 714 26.08 18.08 -23.22
C SER A 714 27.33 18.32 -22.36
N SER A 715 28.48 17.82 -22.82
CA SER A 715 29.79 18.00 -22.16
C SER A 715 30.12 19.45 -21.83
N ASP A 716 29.71 20.38 -22.70
CA ASP A 716 30.06 21.80 -22.58
C ASP A 716 29.15 22.54 -21.59
N SER A 717 28.04 21.92 -21.19
CA SER A 717 27.04 22.51 -20.29
C SER A 717 27.47 22.46 -18.82
N PHE A 718 28.27 21.46 -18.43
CA PHE A 718 28.74 21.26 -17.06
C PHE A 718 30.26 21.36 -17.01
N GLY A 719 30.77 22.52 -16.57
CA GLY A 719 32.20 22.83 -16.51
C GLY A 719 32.72 23.08 -15.09
N PRO A 720 33.93 23.65 -14.96
CA PRO A 720 34.58 23.90 -13.67
C PRO A 720 33.79 24.83 -12.73
N LEU A 721 33.03 25.80 -13.28
CA LEU A 721 32.23 26.71 -12.45
C LEU A 721 31.06 25.97 -11.80
N SER A 722 30.36 25.14 -12.58
CA SER A 722 29.26 24.30 -12.08
C SER A 722 29.76 23.24 -11.10
N ALA A 723 30.91 22.60 -11.38
CA ALA A 723 31.54 21.66 -10.45
C ALA A 723 31.82 22.31 -9.09
N LYS A 724 32.42 23.51 -9.10
CA LYS A 724 32.69 24.28 -7.88
C LYS A 724 31.41 24.71 -7.18
N ALA A 725 30.36 25.10 -7.92
CA ALA A 725 29.08 25.50 -7.35
C ALA A 725 28.38 24.32 -6.66
N LEU A 726 28.32 23.15 -7.30
CA LEU A 726 27.72 21.94 -6.71
C LEU A 726 28.40 21.54 -5.40
N LEU A 727 29.72 21.60 -5.35
CA LEU A 727 30.52 21.26 -4.17
C LEU A 727 30.32 22.20 -2.98
N LYS A 728 29.67 23.36 -3.15
CA LYS A 728 29.28 24.21 -2.00
C LYS A 728 28.11 23.63 -1.19
N HIS A 729 27.39 22.66 -1.73
CA HIS A 729 26.19 22.07 -1.10
C HIS A 729 26.46 20.73 -0.42
N THR A 730 27.72 20.35 -0.20
CA THR A 730 28.08 19.01 0.31
C THR A 730 27.43 18.70 1.66
N GLU A 731 27.21 19.69 2.53
CA GLU A 731 26.58 19.48 3.84
C GLU A 731 25.11 19.03 3.74
N THR A 732 24.41 19.39 2.66
CA THR A 732 22.98 19.11 2.45
C THR A 732 22.73 17.99 1.45
N LEU A 733 23.67 17.73 0.52
CA LEU A 733 23.47 16.77 -0.57
C LEU A 733 23.24 15.34 -0.07
N GLU A 734 22.14 14.76 -0.52
CA GLU A 734 21.74 13.37 -0.31
C GLU A 734 21.79 12.55 -1.61
N ASN A 735 21.44 13.17 -2.74
CA ASN A 735 21.33 12.50 -4.04
C ASN A 735 22.03 13.32 -5.13
N VAL A 736 22.99 12.73 -5.83
CA VAL A 736 23.71 13.37 -6.95
C VAL A 736 23.70 12.45 -8.16
N ARG A 737 23.21 12.95 -9.30
CA ARG A 737 23.28 12.29 -10.60
C ARG A 737 23.86 13.23 -11.64
N LEU A 738 24.96 12.83 -12.27
CA LEU A 738 25.66 13.60 -13.27
C LEU A 738 25.86 12.72 -14.51
N GLU A 739 25.19 13.08 -15.59
CA GLU A 739 25.33 12.41 -16.89
C GLU A 739 26.05 13.36 -17.86
N SER A 740 27.01 12.82 -18.63
CA SER A 740 27.77 13.58 -19.63
C SER A 740 28.52 14.81 -19.05
N CYS A 741 29.08 14.68 -17.84
CA CYS A 741 29.74 15.78 -17.11
C CYS A 741 31.26 15.58 -16.98
N PRO A 742 32.05 15.53 -18.07
CA PRO A 742 33.47 15.19 -18.01
C PRO A 742 34.33 16.15 -17.17
N ALA A 743 33.89 17.40 -16.98
CA ALA A 743 34.58 18.37 -16.13
C ALA A 743 34.46 18.07 -14.62
N PHE A 744 33.56 17.17 -14.21
CA PHE A 744 33.49 16.71 -12.82
C PHE A 744 34.52 15.59 -12.58
N THR A 745 35.76 16.03 -12.37
CA THR A 745 36.95 15.17 -12.31
C THR A 745 36.98 14.21 -11.11
N SER A 746 37.90 13.24 -11.12
CA SER A 746 38.20 12.35 -9.98
C SER A 746 38.39 13.14 -8.68
N THR A 747 39.16 14.23 -8.72
CA THR A 747 39.36 15.11 -7.56
C THR A 747 38.07 15.73 -7.04
N ASN A 748 37.14 16.12 -7.93
CA ASN A 748 35.84 16.67 -7.51
C ASN A 748 34.95 15.60 -6.87
N ILE A 749 34.93 14.38 -7.43
CA ILE A 749 34.19 13.25 -6.85
C ILE A 749 34.73 12.94 -5.46
N GLN A 750 36.05 12.95 -5.27
CA GLN A 750 36.68 12.72 -3.97
C GLN A 750 36.32 13.80 -2.96
N GLN A 751 36.38 15.07 -3.38
CA GLN A 751 35.95 16.18 -2.54
C GLN A 751 34.49 16.01 -2.10
N LEU A 752 33.60 15.60 -3.01
CA LEU A 752 32.20 15.31 -2.70
C LEU A 752 32.08 14.19 -1.65
N LEU A 753 32.71 13.03 -1.87
CA LEU A 753 32.64 11.87 -0.96
C LEU A 753 33.29 12.14 0.42
N CYS A 754 34.29 13.02 0.46
CA CYS A 754 34.97 13.45 1.69
C CYS A 754 34.25 14.57 2.44
N SER A 755 33.33 15.29 1.80
CA SER A 755 32.70 16.48 2.40
C SER A 755 31.18 16.36 2.57
N ALA A 756 30.54 15.32 2.01
CA ALA A 756 29.08 15.15 2.04
C ALA A 756 28.61 14.01 2.97
N PRO A 757 28.41 14.27 4.28
CA PRO A 757 28.07 13.23 5.25
C PRO A 757 26.66 12.65 5.07
N ARG A 758 25.75 13.41 4.45
CA ARG A 758 24.35 13.01 4.20
C ARG A 758 24.15 12.29 2.87
N LEU A 759 25.21 12.13 2.07
CA LEU A 759 25.12 11.53 0.74
C LEU A 759 24.67 10.07 0.84
N ARG A 760 23.53 9.77 0.20
CA ARG A 760 22.94 8.44 0.10
C ARG A 760 23.11 7.84 -1.29
N ARG A 761 23.14 8.66 -2.34
CA ARG A 761 23.18 8.17 -3.72
C ARG A 761 24.09 9.01 -4.60
N PHE A 762 25.01 8.35 -5.29
CA PHE A 762 25.87 8.97 -6.30
C PHE A 762 25.81 8.18 -7.61
N GLN A 763 25.47 8.86 -8.70
CA GLN A 763 25.38 8.30 -10.05
C GLN A 763 26.19 9.13 -11.04
N GLY A 764 27.28 8.55 -11.53
CA GLY A 764 28.12 9.12 -12.59
C GLY A 764 28.18 8.27 -13.87
N ILE A 765 27.52 7.12 -13.90
CA ILE A 765 27.46 6.24 -15.08
C ILE A 765 26.12 6.45 -15.79
N SER A 766 26.14 6.71 -17.09
CA SER A 766 24.93 6.95 -17.88
C SER A 766 24.16 5.65 -18.14
N ILE A 767 22.82 5.72 -18.10
CA ILE A 767 21.93 4.62 -18.48
C ILE A 767 21.80 4.52 -20.02
N ASN A 768 22.01 5.63 -20.74
CA ASN A 768 21.95 5.72 -22.20
C ASN A 768 23.36 5.86 -22.77
N ARG A 769 24.04 4.74 -23.03
CA ARG A 769 25.43 4.71 -23.55
C ARG A 769 25.63 5.25 -24.98
N LEU A 770 24.57 5.71 -25.65
CA LEU A 770 24.69 6.40 -26.93
C LEU A 770 25.21 7.84 -26.79
N LEU A 771 25.26 8.38 -25.57
CA LEU A 771 25.74 9.73 -25.25
C LEU A 771 26.92 9.63 -24.27
N GLU A 772 27.97 10.39 -24.55
CA GLU A 772 29.36 10.22 -24.12
C GLU A 772 29.64 10.50 -22.62
N ASN A 773 30.77 9.97 -22.10
CA ASN A 773 31.49 10.41 -20.88
C ASN A 773 30.94 10.03 -19.48
N ASP A 774 31.02 8.74 -19.11
CA ASP A 774 30.88 8.28 -17.72
C ASP A 774 31.94 8.93 -16.80
N LEU A 775 31.54 9.27 -15.58
CA LEU A 775 32.46 9.74 -14.55
C LEU A 775 33.37 8.60 -14.05
N SER A 776 34.62 8.96 -13.77
CA SER A 776 35.62 8.02 -13.28
C SER A 776 36.37 8.54 -12.07
N LEU A 777 36.66 7.62 -11.16
CA LEU A 777 37.40 7.82 -9.94
C LEU A 777 38.72 7.05 -10.03
N ARG A 778 39.85 7.74 -9.89
CA ARG A 778 41.15 7.09 -9.98
C ARG A 778 41.47 6.32 -8.70
N ALA A 779 41.95 5.09 -8.82
CA ALA A 779 42.20 4.20 -7.69
C ALA A 779 43.29 4.71 -6.74
N ASP A 780 44.35 5.33 -7.26
CA ASP A 780 45.45 5.94 -6.48
C ASP A 780 44.96 7.11 -5.62
N GLU A 781 44.09 7.95 -6.14
CA GLU A 781 43.44 9.01 -5.38
C GLU A 781 42.42 8.44 -4.37
N LEU A 782 41.66 7.41 -4.78
CA LEU A 782 40.63 6.72 -3.98
C LEU A 782 41.17 6.30 -2.63
N VAL A 783 42.29 5.59 -2.64
CA VAL A 783 42.88 4.98 -1.44
C VAL A 783 43.54 5.97 -0.49
N LEU A 784 43.74 7.22 -0.91
CA LEU A 784 44.25 8.32 -0.08
C LEU A 784 43.13 9.11 0.60
N SER A 785 41.90 8.97 0.12
CA SER A 785 40.77 9.77 0.57
C SER A 785 39.99 9.11 1.69
N LYS A 786 39.51 9.90 2.65
CA LYS A 786 38.68 9.42 3.78
C LYS A 786 37.24 9.86 3.58
N TRP A 787 36.39 8.96 3.10
CA TRP A 787 34.99 9.27 2.83
C TRP A 787 34.20 9.43 4.13
N VAL A 788 33.37 10.48 4.18
CA VAL A 788 32.47 10.76 5.32
C VAL A 788 31.05 10.24 5.09
N CYS A 789 30.70 9.92 3.84
CA CYS A 789 29.40 9.43 3.42
C CYS A 789 29.16 7.94 3.77
N THR A 790 29.21 7.57 5.06
CA THR A 790 29.08 6.17 5.49
C THR A 790 27.69 5.57 5.28
N ASN A 791 26.67 6.42 5.10
CA ASN A 791 25.27 6.03 4.86
C ASN A 791 24.93 5.86 3.37
N LEU A 792 25.93 5.80 2.49
CA LEU A 792 25.73 5.64 1.06
C LEU A 792 24.99 4.32 0.76
N GLU A 793 23.82 4.43 0.11
CA GLU A 793 22.93 3.34 -0.29
C GLU A 793 23.18 2.90 -1.74
N SER A 794 23.60 3.83 -2.61
CA SER A 794 23.86 3.56 -4.03
C SER A 794 25.12 4.29 -4.51
N PHE A 795 26.04 3.56 -5.11
CA PHE A 795 27.27 4.10 -5.69
C PHE A 795 27.45 3.60 -7.12
N ALA A 796 27.44 4.53 -8.08
CA ALA A 796 27.67 4.25 -9.48
C ALA A 796 28.75 5.18 -10.04
N CYS A 797 29.95 4.65 -10.20
CA CYS A 797 31.11 5.36 -10.71
C CYS A 797 32.15 4.37 -11.20
N ARG A 798 32.83 4.68 -12.30
CA ARG A 798 33.92 3.83 -12.78
C ARG A 798 35.14 4.01 -11.90
N ILE A 799 35.86 2.93 -11.65
CA ILE A 799 37.15 2.97 -10.94
C ILE A 799 38.25 2.71 -11.98
N THR A 800 39.09 3.71 -12.23
CA THR A 800 40.14 3.70 -13.26
C THR A 800 41.54 3.79 -12.63
N GLY A 801 42.60 3.65 -13.44
CA GLY A 801 43.98 3.79 -12.96
C GLY A 801 44.46 2.62 -12.09
N VAL A 802 43.85 1.44 -12.24
CA VAL A 802 44.31 0.19 -11.62
C VAL A 802 45.31 -0.47 -12.58
N PRO A 803 46.58 -0.70 -12.21
CA PRO A 803 47.53 -1.44 -13.04
C PRO A 803 47.07 -2.88 -13.25
N ARG A 804 47.18 -3.42 -14.46
CA ARG A 804 46.70 -4.78 -14.81
C ARG A 804 47.73 -5.59 -15.59
N PRO A 805 48.88 -5.97 -14.97
CA PRO A 805 49.92 -6.78 -15.61
C PRO A 805 49.48 -8.19 -16.00
N ASP A 806 48.34 -8.66 -15.47
CA ASP A 806 47.68 -9.91 -15.83
C ASP A 806 46.97 -9.85 -17.20
N LEU A 807 46.74 -8.65 -17.75
CA LEU A 807 46.04 -8.45 -19.00
C LEU A 807 46.98 -7.90 -20.08
N THR A 808 47.43 -8.77 -20.99
CA THR A 808 48.29 -8.38 -22.13
C THR A 808 47.53 -8.22 -23.44
N ARG A 809 46.32 -8.79 -23.53
CA ARG A 809 45.48 -8.78 -24.72
C ARG A 809 44.04 -8.42 -24.41
N ARG A 810 43.40 -7.83 -25.41
CA ARG A 810 41.97 -7.58 -25.51
C ARG A 810 41.18 -8.86 -25.75
N THR A 811 39.86 -8.84 -25.54
CA THR A 811 38.99 -9.99 -25.80
C THR A 811 38.96 -10.41 -27.28
N ASN A 812 39.28 -9.50 -28.20
CA ASN A 812 39.47 -9.76 -29.63
C ASN A 812 40.90 -10.20 -30.01
N GLY A 813 41.78 -10.44 -29.03
CA GLY A 813 43.13 -10.97 -29.22
C GLY A 813 44.21 -9.92 -29.55
N ARG A 814 43.84 -8.66 -29.81
CA ARG A 814 44.82 -7.57 -30.03
C ARG A 814 45.57 -7.23 -28.73
N LEU A 815 46.81 -6.76 -28.85
CA LEU A 815 47.59 -6.29 -27.70
C LEU A 815 46.92 -5.07 -27.06
N LEU A 816 46.95 -5.01 -25.72
CA LEU A 816 46.65 -3.79 -24.98
C LEU A 816 47.77 -2.78 -25.24
N THR A 817 47.42 -1.51 -25.44
CA THR A 817 48.37 -0.46 -25.88
C THR A 817 48.68 0.59 -24.82
N SER A 818 48.00 0.55 -23.66
CA SER A 818 48.23 1.49 -22.55
C SER A 818 49.54 1.20 -21.81
N THR A 819 50.21 2.16 -21.20
CA THR A 819 51.40 1.86 -20.37
C THR A 819 51.04 1.24 -19.00
N MET A 820 49.81 1.43 -18.52
CA MET A 820 49.36 0.96 -17.20
C MET A 820 49.24 -0.56 -17.07
N HIS A 821 49.09 -1.31 -18.17
CA HIS A 821 49.05 -2.77 -18.14
C HIS A 821 50.46 -3.41 -18.12
N THR A 822 51.53 -2.62 -18.25
CA THR A 822 52.92 -3.09 -18.12
C THR A 822 53.61 -2.52 -16.89
N THR A 823 52.90 -1.74 -16.08
CA THR A 823 53.47 -1.06 -14.90
C THR A 823 53.25 -1.88 -13.64
N GLY A 824 54.32 -2.12 -12.88
CA GLY A 824 54.29 -2.79 -11.58
C GLY A 824 54.05 -4.31 -11.66
N THR A 825 54.05 -4.95 -10.50
CA THR A 825 53.78 -6.38 -10.32
C THR A 825 52.28 -6.63 -10.09
N ILE A 826 51.84 -7.88 -10.31
CA ILE A 826 50.45 -8.27 -10.01
C ILE A 826 50.10 -8.12 -8.53
N GLU A 827 51.07 -8.32 -7.63
CA GLU A 827 50.84 -8.17 -6.19
C GLU A 827 50.66 -6.70 -5.79
N GLU A 828 51.44 -5.78 -6.36
CA GLU A 828 51.24 -4.33 -6.16
C GLU A 828 49.86 -3.87 -6.65
N SER A 829 49.39 -4.43 -7.78
CA SER A 829 48.03 -4.21 -8.26
C SER A 829 46.98 -4.71 -7.25
N TYR A 830 47.11 -5.94 -6.75
CA TYR A 830 46.19 -6.49 -5.76
C TYR A 830 46.21 -5.73 -4.44
N GLN A 831 47.36 -5.22 -4.00
CA GLN A 831 47.43 -4.36 -2.81
C GLN A 831 46.63 -3.06 -2.99
N LEU A 832 46.75 -2.41 -4.15
CA LEU A 832 45.93 -1.23 -4.47
C LEU A 832 44.44 -1.59 -4.48
N GLN A 833 44.06 -2.68 -5.15
CA GLN A 833 42.67 -3.13 -5.24
C GLN A 833 42.08 -3.48 -3.87
N ARG A 834 42.82 -4.18 -2.99
CA ARG A 834 42.39 -4.49 -1.62
C ARG A 834 42.07 -3.21 -0.84
N ARG A 835 42.91 -2.16 -0.94
CA ARG A 835 42.64 -0.87 -0.30
C ARG A 835 41.38 -0.19 -0.85
N VAL A 836 41.13 -0.30 -2.16
CA VAL A 836 39.87 0.17 -2.76
C VAL A 836 38.68 -0.62 -2.19
N TYR A 837 38.78 -1.95 -2.11
CA TYR A 837 37.76 -2.81 -1.54
C TYR A 837 37.50 -2.55 -0.05
N GLU A 838 38.53 -2.23 0.74
CA GLU A 838 38.38 -1.80 2.14
C GLU A 838 37.55 -0.53 2.24
N GLN A 839 37.84 0.47 1.40
CA GLN A 839 37.07 1.72 1.38
C GLN A 839 35.60 1.47 1.03
N LEU A 840 35.33 0.69 -0.03
CA LEU A 840 33.97 0.31 -0.42
C LEU A 840 33.28 -0.54 0.67
N GLY A 841 34.01 -1.46 1.30
CA GLY A 841 33.53 -2.35 2.35
C GLY A 841 33.13 -1.63 3.65
N ARG A 842 33.53 -0.37 3.84
CA ARG A 842 33.06 0.49 4.95
C ARG A 842 31.62 0.96 4.78
N LEU A 843 31.09 0.97 3.56
CA LEU A 843 29.74 1.46 3.25
C LEU A 843 28.66 0.42 3.61
N LYS A 844 28.43 0.17 4.90
CA LYS A 844 27.56 -0.93 5.37
C LYS A 844 26.08 -0.81 4.94
N LYS A 845 25.65 0.37 4.53
CA LYS A 845 24.28 0.64 4.02
C LYS A 845 24.15 0.48 2.50
N LEU A 846 25.23 0.13 1.81
CA LEU A 846 25.24 0.00 0.36
C LEU A 846 24.33 -1.15 -0.08
N ARG A 847 23.46 -0.85 -1.05
CA ARG A 847 22.50 -1.78 -1.67
C ARG A 847 22.76 -1.94 -3.16
N HIS A 848 23.31 -0.92 -3.80
CA HIS A 848 23.57 -0.87 -5.24
C HIS A 848 25.01 -0.43 -5.49
N LEU A 849 25.76 -1.25 -6.22
CA LEU A 849 27.13 -0.96 -6.63
C LEU A 849 27.25 -1.12 -8.14
N VAL A 850 27.56 -0.03 -8.84
CA VAL A 850 27.70 -0.01 -10.30
C VAL A 850 29.10 0.49 -10.64
N LEU A 851 29.95 -0.43 -11.10
CA LEU A 851 31.34 -0.15 -11.47
C LEU A 851 31.57 -0.32 -12.97
N GLY A 852 30.74 -1.15 -13.61
CA GLY A 852 30.65 -1.30 -15.06
C GLY A 852 29.37 -0.66 -15.62
N GLY A 853 29.11 -0.87 -16.91
CA GLY A 853 27.85 -0.45 -17.54
C GLY A 853 27.47 -1.42 -18.65
N ASP A 854 26.24 -1.93 -18.61
CA ASP A 854 25.70 -2.79 -19.67
C ASP A 854 24.80 -2.03 -20.66
N PHE A 855 24.89 -2.48 -21.92
CA PHE A 855 23.97 -2.16 -23.01
C PHE A 855 22.85 -3.19 -22.96
N CYS A 856 21.66 -2.85 -22.46
CA CYS A 856 20.46 -3.66 -22.67
C CYS A 856 19.19 -2.86 -22.35
N LEU A 857 18.79 -1.88 -23.18
CA LEU A 857 17.47 -1.25 -23.00
C LEU A 857 16.71 -0.87 -24.28
N TYR A 858 17.25 -1.06 -25.49
CA TYR A 858 16.53 -0.70 -26.72
C TYR A 858 16.76 -1.68 -27.85
N GLY A 859 15.72 -2.46 -28.23
CA GLY A 859 15.51 -3.07 -29.55
C GLY A 859 16.59 -3.99 -30.15
N GLU A 860 16.18 -4.92 -31.00
CA GLU A 860 17.11 -5.81 -31.72
C GLU A 860 18.09 -5.06 -32.65
N GLU A 861 17.75 -3.87 -33.13
CA GLU A 861 18.62 -3.10 -34.04
C GLU A 861 19.86 -2.49 -33.35
N ASN A 862 19.72 -1.91 -32.16
CA ASN A 862 20.88 -1.36 -31.42
C ASN A 862 21.75 -2.47 -30.82
N PHE A 863 21.17 -3.64 -30.54
CA PHE A 863 21.91 -4.83 -30.13
C PHE A 863 22.94 -5.25 -31.18
N ASN A 864 22.57 -5.20 -32.46
CA ASN A 864 23.45 -5.58 -33.58
C ASN A 864 24.59 -4.58 -33.80
N ILE A 865 24.36 -3.27 -33.62
CA ILE A 865 25.41 -2.24 -33.71
C ILE A 865 26.39 -2.40 -32.54
N ALA A 866 25.90 -2.52 -31.31
CA ALA A 866 26.75 -2.69 -30.13
C ALA A 866 27.55 -4.02 -30.16
N MET A 867 26.96 -5.11 -30.67
CA MET A 867 27.67 -6.38 -30.90
C MET A 867 28.77 -6.24 -31.97
N ARG A 868 28.49 -5.54 -33.08
CA ARG A 868 29.50 -5.26 -34.12
C ARG A 868 30.64 -4.37 -33.59
N GLU A 869 30.35 -3.36 -32.78
CA GLU A 869 31.37 -2.50 -32.18
C GLU A 869 32.15 -3.19 -31.05
N ARG A 870 31.50 -4.02 -30.21
CA ARG A 870 32.19 -4.91 -29.26
C ARG A 870 33.11 -5.91 -29.98
N ALA A 871 32.68 -6.46 -31.12
CA ALA A 871 33.50 -7.35 -31.94
C ALA A 871 34.71 -6.65 -32.58
N ASN A 872 34.57 -5.36 -32.89
CA ASN A 872 35.63 -4.55 -33.49
C ASN A 872 36.60 -3.92 -32.46
N GLU A 873 36.29 -4.01 -31.15
CA GLU A 873 36.92 -3.27 -30.03
C GLU A 873 37.70 -2.03 -30.48
N GLY A 874 36.96 -0.95 -30.71
CA GLY A 874 37.53 0.35 -31.03
C GLY A 874 38.66 0.69 -30.06
N VAL A 875 39.78 1.16 -30.61
CA VAL A 875 40.81 1.84 -29.84
C VAL A 875 40.13 2.94 -29.02
N TYR A 876 40.70 3.29 -27.87
CA TYR A 876 40.27 4.34 -26.93
C TYR A 876 40.07 5.76 -27.56
N PHE A 877 40.11 5.86 -28.89
CA PHE A 877 39.82 7.02 -29.71
C PHE A 877 39.11 6.57 -31.00
N SER A 878 37.79 6.73 -31.05
CA SER A 878 37.04 6.87 -32.31
C SER A 878 36.88 8.37 -32.57
N PRO A 879 36.94 8.86 -33.83
CA PRO A 879 36.69 10.27 -34.18
C PRO A 879 35.32 10.80 -33.75
N MET A 880 34.41 9.91 -33.32
CA MET A 880 33.06 10.20 -32.85
C MET A 880 32.87 10.01 -31.32
N ASN A 881 33.95 9.89 -30.51
CA ASN A 881 33.90 9.80 -29.04
C ASN A 881 33.03 8.67 -28.42
N TRP A 882 32.63 7.66 -29.19
CA TRP A 882 31.87 6.53 -28.63
C TRP A 882 32.75 5.58 -27.81
N GLN A 883 32.41 5.37 -26.54
CA GLN A 883 33.09 4.41 -25.66
C GLN A 883 32.59 2.99 -25.92
N THR A 884 33.21 2.26 -26.85
CA THR A 884 32.89 0.85 -27.12
C THR A 884 34.03 -0.10 -26.76
N GLY A 885 33.71 -1.14 -25.97
CA GLY A 885 34.67 -2.14 -25.48
C GLY A 885 34.63 -2.36 -23.96
N TYR A 886 35.43 -3.31 -23.48
CA TYR A 886 35.61 -3.58 -22.05
C TYR A 886 36.49 -2.53 -21.37
N GLN A 887 36.22 -2.23 -20.11
CA GLN A 887 37.12 -1.49 -19.24
C GLN A 887 38.21 -2.43 -18.73
N TYR A 888 39.45 -2.25 -19.19
CA TYR A 888 40.58 -3.10 -18.81
C TYR A 888 41.28 -2.61 -17.54
N GLU A 889 41.55 -1.30 -17.44
CA GLU A 889 42.16 -0.65 -16.27
C GLU A 889 41.11 -0.41 -15.16
N CYS A 890 40.54 -1.50 -14.65
CA CYS A 890 39.54 -1.49 -13.59
C CYS A 890 39.88 -2.52 -12.50
N LEU A 891 39.11 -2.48 -11.42
CA LEU A 891 39.11 -3.54 -10.41
C LEU A 891 38.87 -4.91 -11.07
N SER A 892 39.58 -5.92 -10.57
CA SER A 892 39.32 -7.31 -10.84
C SER A 892 38.30 -7.80 -9.82
N MET A 893 37.14 -8.31 -10.22
CA MET A 893 36.10 -8.77 -9.28
C MET A 893 36.36 -10.22 -8.84
N THR A 894 37.54 -10.51 -8.28
CA THR A 894 37.97 -11.87 -7.86
C THR A 894 38.32 -11.95 -6.38
N LEU A 895 38.30 -13.16 -5.81
CA LEU A 895 38.69 -13.35 -4.41
C LEU A 895 40.16 -12.98 -4.14
N GLU A 896 41.06 -13.29 -5.07
CA GLU A 896 42.51 -13.01 -4.96
C GLU A 896 42.85 -11.52 -4.89
N SER A 897 42.11 -10.72 -5.67
CA SER A 897 42.26 -9.26 -5.72
C SER A 897 41.60 -8.54 -4.54
N GLY A 898 40.83 -9.25 -3.70
CA GLY A 898 40.26 -8.72 -2.46
C GLY A 898 38.74 -8.61 -2.40
N LEU A 899 37.98 -9.19 -3.35
CA LEU A 899 36.50 -9.20 -3.32
C LEU A 899 35.93 -9.65 -1.97
N GLY A 900 36.62 -10.58 -1.29
CA GLY A 900 36.26 -11.10 0.04
C GLY A 900 36.02 -10.03 1.11
N LEU A 901 36.68 -8.87 0.98
CA LEU A 901 36.56 -7.73 1.89
C LEU A 901 35.17 -7.08 1.86
N LEU A 902 34.39 -7.31 0.81
CA LEU A 902 33.01 -6.83 0.68
C LEU A 902 31.96 -7.77 1.30
N SER A 903 32.39 -8.88 1.93
CA SER A 903 31.49 -9.89 2.53
C SER A 903 30.56 -9.36 3.62
N GLY A 904 30.91 -8.22 4.23
CA GLY A 904 30.11 -7.55 5.26
C GLY A 904 28.93 -6.71 4.74
N LEU A 905 28.80 -6.52 3.42
CA LEU A 905 27.71 -5.75 2.81
C LEU A 905 26.46 -6.63 2.64
N LYS A 906 25.73 -6.90 3.72
CA LYS A 906 24.62 -7.89 3.73
C LYS A 906 23.36 -7.43 2.99
N ASP A 907 23.15 -6.13 2.87
CA ASP A 907 21.96 -5.54 2.27
C ASP A 907 22.06 -5.37 0.73
N MET A 908 23.10 -5.93 0.10
CA MET A 908 23.32 -5.82 -1.34
C MET A 908 22.17 -6.41 -2.15
N ARG A 909 21.61 -5.60 -3.06
CA ARG A 909 20.47 -5.93 -3.93
C ARG A 909 20.87 -6.01 -5.40
N ALA A 910 21.84 -5.19 -5.82
CA ALA A 910 22.36 -5.19 -7.18
C ALA A 910 23.87 -4.85 -7.24
N VAL A 911 24.59 -5.57 -8.10
CA VAL A 911 25.99 -5.32 -8.44
C VAL A 911 26.11 -5.37 -9.95
N VAL A 912 26.56 -4.27 -10.56
CA VAL A 912 26.69 -4.12 -12.02
C VAL A 912 28.17 -3.93 -12.35
N VAL A 913 28.73 -4.94 -12.99
CA VAL A 913 30.16 -5.03 -13.38
C VAL A 913 30.31 -5.44 -14.84
N GLU A 914 29.21 -5.50 -15.57
CA GLU A 914 29.15 -5.74 -16.99
C GLU A 914 29.94 -4.66 -17.75
N GLY A 915 30.68 -5.06 -18.77
CA GLY A 915 31.59 -4.16 -19.47
C GLY A 915 32.92 -3.90 -18.75
N MET A 916 33.18 -4.49 -17.58
CA MET A 916 34.54 -4.61 -17.01
C MET A 916 35.25 -5.84 -17.57
N ALA A 917 36.57 -5.77 -17.73
CA ALA A 917 37.36 -6.87 -18.30
C ALA A 917 37.38 -8.13 -17.42
N VAL A 918 37.34 -7.96 -16.09
CA VAL A 918 37.25 -9.07 -15.12
C VAL A 918 36.12 -8.81 -14.13
N GLY A 919 34.92 -9.26 -14.50
CA GLY A 919 33.70 -9.21 -13.69
C GLY A 919 33.45 -10.48 -12.86
N LEU A 920 32.22 -10.66 -12.39
CA LEU A 920 31.78 -11.79 -11.55
C LEU A 920 31.38 -13.03 -12.38
N SER A 921 32.26 -13.48 -13.27
CA SER A 921 31.95 -14.58 -14.20
C SER A 921 32.35 -15.97 -13.67
N ASN A 922 33.41 -16.04 -12.85
CA ASN A 922 34.00 -17.28 -12.37
C ASN A 922 33.10 -18.04 -11.36
N PRO A 923 33.12 -19.39 -11.37
CA PRO A 923 32.27 -20.20 -10.49
C PRO A 923 32.51 -19.96 -8.98
N ALA A 924 33.76 -19.81 -8.55
CA ALA A 924 34.11 -19.60 -7.14
C ALA A 924 33.53 -18.28 -6.60
N GLU A 925 33.67 -17.20 -7.37
CA GLU A 925 33.12 -15.88 -7.07
C GLU A 925 31.59 -15.90 -7.04
N LYS A 926 30.93 -16.62 -7.96
CA LYS A 926 29.46 -16.79 -7.95
C LYS A 926 28.97 -17.54 -6.72
N ILE A 927 29.71 -18.55 -6.26
CA ILE A 927 29.40 -19.28 -5.02
C ILE A 927 29.56 -18.34 -3.82
N TRP A 928 30.68 -17.62 -3.75
CA TRP A 928 30.93 -16.63 -2.70
C TRP A 928 29.84 -15.56 -2.67
N GLN A 929 29.45 -15.02 -3.82
CA GLN A 929 28.40 -14.02 -3.98
C GLN A 929 27.07 -14.50 -3.38
N ARG A 930 26.60 -15.69 -3.77
CA ARG A 930 25.34 -16.27 -3.23
C ARG A 930 25.38 -16.47 -1.73
N LYS A 931 26.54 -16.84 -1.18
CA LYS A 931 26.74 -17.06 0.26
C LYS A 931 26.74 -15.74 1.05
N HIS A 932 27.37 -14.70 0.53
CA HIS A 932 27.63 -13.48 1.29
C HIS A 932 26.64 -12.34 1.02
N TRP A 933 25.95 -12.33 -0.14
CA TRP A 933 24.93 -11.36 -0.54
C TRP A 933 23.59 -12.05 -0.89
N PRO A 934 22.82 -12.53 0.10
CA PRO A 934 21.62 -13.34 -0.12
C PRO A 934 20.43 -12.58 -0.72
N LEU A 935 20.41 -11.24 -0.62
CA LEU A 935 19.36 -10.38 -1.16
C LEU A 935 19.59 -9.95 -2.61
N LEU A 936 20.69 -10.41 -3.22
CA LEU A 936 21.05 -10.06 -4.58
C LEU A 936 20.05 -10.69 -5.56
N ARG A 937 19.41 -9.86 -6.38
CA ARG A 937 18.47 -10.35 -7.40
C ARG A 937 19.24 -10.89 -8.61
N THR A 938 19.26 -12.22 -8.79
CA THR A 938 19.86 -12.87 -9.96
C THR A 938 18.77 -13.27 -10.96
N GLY A 939 18.61 -12.55 -12.08
CA GLY A 939 17.64 -12.88 -13.12
C GLY A 939 17.40 -11.72 -14.11
N LYS A 940 16.83 -12.03 -15.29
CA LYS A 940 16.51 -11.13 -16.45
C LYS A 940 15.61 -9.92 -16.10
N LEU A 941 16.00 -9.07 -15.17
CA LEU A 941 15.41 -7.74 -14.94
C LEU A 941 15.91 -6.70 -15.95
N PHE A 942 16.94 -7.05 -16.74
CA PHE A 942 17.54 -6.19 -17.75
C PHE A 942 16.73 -6.09 -19.06
N ALA A 943 15.75 -6.96 -19.31
CA ALA A 943 15.08 -7.03 -20.61
C ALA A 943 13.83 -6.12 -20.76
N ASN A 944 13.25 -5.61 -19.67
CA ASN A 944 11.95 -4.90 -19.70
C ASN A 944 11.98 -3.45 -19.19
N GLY A 945 13.15 -2.81 -19.06
CA GLY A 945 13.19 -1.38 -18.69
C GLY A 945 12.76 -1.06 -17.25
N TYR A 946 12.63 -2.07 -16.39
CA TYR A 946 12.28 -1.87 -14.97
C TYR A 946 13.44 -2.29 -14.06
N PHE A 947 14.51 -1.50 -14.07
CA PHE A 947 14.85 -0.91 -12.79
C PHE A 947 13.83 0.20 -12.56
N SER A 948 12.94 0.03 -11.59
CA SER A 948 12.48 1.19 -10.83
C SER A 948 13.75 1.77 -10.21
N ASP A 949 14.44 2.63 -10.96
CA ASP A 949 15.64 3.33 -10.52
C ASP A 949 15.30 3.93 -9.14
N PRO A 950 16.03 3.60 -8.07
CA PRO A 950 15.78 4.21 -6.77
C PRO A 950 15.93 5.75 -6.80
N PHE A 951 16.51 6.33 -7.85
CA PHE A 951 16.47 7.78 -8.10
C PHE A 951 15.12 8.27 -8.65
N TRP A 952 14.36 7.44 -9.36
CA TRP A 952 13.10 7.85 -9.99
C TRP A 952 11.97 8.03 -8.97
N SER A 953 11.98 7.40 -7.79
CA SER A 953 10.90 7.60 -6.82
C SER A 953 10.82 9.04 -6.28
N LEU A 954 11.95 9.74 -6.14
CA LEU A 954 11.93 11.14 -5.64
C LEU A 954 11.31 12.14 -6.63
N PHE A 955 11.28 11.81 -7.92
CA PHE A 955 10.75 12.67 -8.99
C PHE A 955 9.52 12.09 -9.70
N LEU A 956 9.16 10.82 -9.51
CA LEU A 956 8.00 10.18 -10.17
C LEU A 956 6.99 9.52 -9.23
N GLU A 957 7.24 9.40 -7.92
CA GLU A 957 6.14 9.13 -6.95
C GLU A 957 5.42 10.41 -6.57
#